data_AF-A0A2G8L3W0-F1
#
_entry.id   AF-A0A2G8L3W0-F1
#
_cell.length_a   1.000
_cell.length_b   1.000
_cell.length_c   1.000
_cell.angle_alpha   90.00
_cell.angle_beta   90.00
_cell.angle_gamma   90.00
#
_symmetry.space_group_name_H-M   'P 1'
#
loop_
_entity.id
_entity.type
_entity.pdbx_description
1 polymer ?
#
loop_
_entity_poly.entity_id
_entity_poly.type
_entity_poly.pdbx_seq_one_letter_code
_entity_poly.pdbx_strand_id
1 'polypeptide(L)'
;MHGLFSILLGITTAFEASTSAADEFKYYIAVCSSLKDHNFDCGQAEKSAVCQEEKGAENPISSRHSTGTSEQFSLRYADGEVTLVYGGGGVCHHNGFQRTSVISFKCNETAGNGQPKFTSEVHCMYFFEWETEHTCLEHSTDTTCRVNHGRQRFDLSSLVRERGSNWVALNGIHDHENNDDGIYYINICANLLQEDVKTTSCPPGSSACFVDHQGATTSLGQFKESPVYDEGEIVLTYVDGETSGSCTKKTIIRFICAPGDMESAPSLVRKLVHSCEYEFEWRTAAACPLGKRTGENCQVFDEDAGFTFDLSPLSKSGVNQYKVTVQGYDYFLNVCAKVEGTQCDELDIPNPGACQVQKDGTNHYTLGQANSTLEYFDGILKLSYMMGSEYNSNDNREIHRQADIIFLCDINAEGDGSIEFVAEADYVYTFKWSTKYACPQPPVECIVMDEATHRQYDLSSLSKALDEDNWSYVDSRDATSKHKYYINVCRPVNPNPLCGPFAAACQTNFDGEQEIAGIKNLGVASSAPTVESEGNLLMRYVNGSTCSAGGKLIETRIHFRCRPGELASSPYLLEVLDDGCVYSFLWETEAACPILTSKGTECTVEDKNSGYLFNLNSLKSDNHYEPRKKVADLPSTRINVCSGIANNICPAINGKRGRSMRSVGSLHEATITFSCNRDITPTTKVPETVSCDGSNQCHFNFDTPLACLPDSVDCLVSDSAGNQYDLSSLAKEDGNWEAVDTRDGNEHISYHINVCKPLYSLDPEISNCKGGPISACQTNSDSQEASNLGYVQAMPEAADDGTLTIRYVGGDLCDTGGASDALKSTRINFECSETP
;
A
#
# COMPACT_ATOMS: atom_id res chain seq x y z
N MET A 1 10.45 15.89 26.69
CA MET A 1 9.60 17.09 26.90
C MET A 1 10.39 18.39 27.15
N HIS A 2 11.48 18.44 27.92
CA HIS A 2 12.22 19.70 28.16
C HIS A 2 12.92 20.32 26.93
N GLY A 3 13.28 19.53 25.90
CA GLY A 3 13.94 20.04 24.67
C GLY A 3 13.01 20.73 23.67
N LEU A 4 11.81 20.17 23.43
CA LEU A 4 10.83 20.73 22.48
C LEU A 4 10.32 22.12 22.88
N PHE A 5 10.27 22.39 24.18
CA PHE A 5 9.87 23.70 24.70
C PHE A 5 10.89 24.79 24.41
N SER A 6 12.17 24.43 24.20
CA SER A 6 13.26 25.40 24.00
C SER A 6 13.32 25.99 22.59
N ILE A 7 12.68 25.32 21.62
CA ILE A 7 12.71 25.63 20.18
C ILE A 7 11.87 26.89 19.89
N LEU A 8 10.69 26.98 20.49
CA LEU A 8 9.76 28.10 20.27
C LEU A 8 10.02 29.33 21.18
N LEU A 9 10.99 29.25 22.11
CA LEU A 9 11.39 30.39 22.95
C LEU A 9 12.12 31.50 22.17
N GLY A 10 12.57 31.23 20.94
CA GLY A 10 13.16 32.23 20.05
C GLY A 10 12.15 33.27 19.53
N ILE A 11 10.85 32.95 19.55
CA ILE A 11 9.77 33.85 19.14
C ILE A 11 9.35 34.70 20.35
N THR A 12 10.09 35.79 20.61
CA THR A 12 9.91 36.62 21.82
C THR A 12 8.96 37.81 21.63
N THR A 13 8.17 37.85 20.55
CA THR A 13 7.27 38.98 20.24
C THR A 13 5.89 38.48 19.80
N ALA A 14 4.86 39.32 19.96
CA ALA A 14 3.53 39.06 19.40
C ALA A 14 3.45 39.42 17.91
N PHE A 15 2.66 38.67 17.13
CA PHE A 15 2.50 38.83 15.69
C PHE A 15 1.04 39.01 15.30
N GLU A 16 0.76 39.88 14.32
CA GLU A 16 -0.53 39.90 13.60
C GLU A 16 -0.47 38.87 12.47
N ALA A 17 -1.42 37.94 12.46
CA ALA A 17 -1.52 36.93 11.42
C ALA A 17 -2.01 37.53 10.10
N SER A 18 -1.40 37.12 9.00
CA SER A 18 -1.85 37.47 7.66
C SER A 18 -3.21 36.81 7.37
N THR A 19 -4.15 37.61 6.87
CA THR A 19 -5.54 37.23 6.56
C THR A 19 -5.87 37.64 5.12
N SER A 20 -6.85 36.99 4.50
CA SER A 20 -7.35 37.35 3.18
C SER A 20 -8.06 38.72 3.21
N ALA A 21 -8.18 39.38 2.05
CA ALA A 21 -8.93 40.63 1.95
C ALA A 21 -10.43 40.47 2.22
N ALA A 22 -10.95 39.24 2.17
CA ALA A 22 -12.34 38.89 2.46
C ALA A 22 -12.58 38.55 3.94
N ASP A 23 -11.53 38.39 4.74
CA ASP A 23 -11.66 37.99 6.15
C ASP A 23 -12.07 39.19 7.01
N GLU A 24 -13.10 39.02 7.83
CA GLU A 24 -13.70 40.07 8.67
C GLU A 24 -12.92 40.33 9.98
N PHE A 25 -11.91 39.50 10.30
CA PHE A 25 -11.17 39.55 11.56
C PHE A 25 -9.65 39.69 11.36
N LYS A 26 -8.98 40.20 12.40
CA LYS A 26 -7.54 40.17 12.60
C LYS A 26 -7.21 39.24 13.75
N TYR A 27 -6.06 38.58 13.68
CA TYR A 27 -5.60 37.67 14.73
C TYR A 27 -4.23 38.09 15.24
N TYR A 28 -4.06 38.11 16.56
CA TYR A 28 -2.82 38.44 17.25
C TYR A 28 -2.36 37.21 18.03
N ILE A 29 -1.09 36.82 17.87
CA ILE A 29 -0.55 35.57 18.41
C ILE A 29 0.77 35.84 19.15
N ALA A 30 0.87 35.36 20.39
CA ALA A 30 2.11 35.27 21.16
C ALA A 30 2.40 33.80 21.49
N VAL A 31 3.56 33.32 21.07
CA VAL A 31 3.98 31.92 21.27
C VAL A 31 4.64 31.78 22.65
N CYS A 32 4.32 30.71 23.38
CA CYS A 32 4.78 30.37 24.73
C CYS A 32 4.69 31.49 25.79
N SER A 33 3.92 32.55 25.54
CA SER A 33 3.78 33.73 26.39
C SER A 33 2.40 34.37 26.23
N SER A 34 2.05 35.34 27.08
CA SER A 34 0.78 36.06 26.94
C SER A 34 0.94 37.30 26.07
N LEU A 35 -0.07 37.62 25.27
CA LEU A 35 -0.19 38.89 24.54
C LEU A 35 -0.07 40.13 25.44
N LYS A 36 -0.47 40.01 26.71
CA LYS A 36 -0.36 41.11 27.70
C LYS A 36 1.10 41.45 28.02
N ASP A 37 2.00 40.46 27.99
CA ASP A 37 3.44 40.66 28.19
C ASP A 37 4.08 41.48 27.05
N HIS A 38 3.37 41.59 25.92
CA HIS A 38 3.75 42.35 24.74
C HIS A 38 2.90 43.63 24.56
N ASN A 39 2.33 44.17 25.66
CA ASN A 39 1.46 45.35 25.67
C ASN A 39 0.19 45.25 24.78
N PHE A 40 -0.26 44.03 24.45
CA PHE A 40 -1.48 43.82 23.70
C PHE A 40 -2.62 43.33 24.63
N ASP A 41 -3.67 44.15 24.75
CA ASP A 41 -4.83 43.86 25.58
C ASP A 41 -5.88 43.04 24.79
N CYS A 42 -6.04 41.76 25.12
CA CYS A 42 -7.08 40.89 24.56
C CYS A 42 -8.37 40.87 25.42
N GLY A 43 -8.82 42.05 25.85
CA GLY A 43 -10.02 42.18 26.67
C GLY A 43 -9.86 41.57 28.06
N GLN A 44 -10.85 40.82 28.55
CA GLN A 44 -10.83 40.29 29.93
C GLN A 44 -9.91 39.07 30.17
N ALA A 45 -9.18 38.60 29.15
CA ALA A 45 -8.36 37.39 29.24
C ALA A 45 -6.87 37.72 29.44
N GLU A 46 -6.45 37.91 30.70
CA GLU A 46 -5.08 38.34 31.05
C GLU A 46 -3.95 37.39 30.59
N LYS A 47 -4.25 36.12 30.32
CA LYS A 47 -3.29 35.09 29.90
C LYS A 47 -3.47 34.62 28.46
N SER A 48 -4.20 35.38 27.65
CA SER A 48 -4.44 35.07 26.24
C SER A 48 -3.13 34.96 25.48
N ALA A 49 -2.93 33.83 24.79
CA ALA A 49 -1.83 33.63 23.85
C ALA A 49 -2.25 34.01 22.43
N VAL A 50 -3.53 33.82 22.09
CA VAL A 50 -4.07 34.12 20.76
C VAL A 50 -5.34 34.96 20.91
N CYS A 51 -5.52 35.99 20.09
CA CYS A 51 -6.63 36.94 20.18
C CYS A 51 -7.19 37.30 18.82
N GLN A 52 -8.50 37.27 18.67
CA GLN A 52 -9.24 37.73 17.50
C GLN A 52 -9.74 39.17 17.72
N GLU A 53 -9.73 40.02 16.70
CA GLU A 53 -10.28 41.39 16.68
C GLU A 53 -11.10 41.60 15.40
N GLU A 54 -12.30 42.17 15.49
CA GLU A 54 -13.16 42.47 14.32
C GLU A 54 -12.68 43.72 13.55
N LYS A 55 -12.57 43.61 12.21
CA LYS A 55 -12.13 44.72 11.35
C LYS A 55 -13.24 45.78 11.22
N GLY A 56 -12.92 47.02 11.57
CA GLY A 56 -13.84 48.15 11.40
C GLY A 56 -14.81 48.39 12.57
N ALA A 57 -14.63 47.69 13.69
CA ALA A 57 -15.42 47.92 14.90
C ALA A 57 -15.23 49.36 15.45
N GLU A 58 -16.33 49.98 15.91
CA GLU A 58 -16.31 51.34 16.49
C GLU A 58 -15.46 51.44 17.76
N ASN A 59 -15.34 50.34 18.51
CA ASN A 59 -14.43 50.19 19.65
C ASN A 59 -13.66 48.85 19.55
N PRO A 60 -12.37 48.88 19.17
CA PRO A 60 -11.57 47.66 18.96
C PRO A 60 -11.38 46.79 20.20
N ILE A 61 -11.38 47.37 21.40
CA ILE A 61 -11.11 46.61 22.64
C ILE A 61 -12.29 45.71 23.00
N SER A 62 -13.53 46.15 22.71
CA SER A 62 -14.74 45.36 22.99
C SER A 62 -14.99 44.25 21.97
N SER A 63 -14.39 44.30 20.79
CA SER A 63 -14.49 43.26 19.75
C SER A 63 -13.37 42.22 19.85
N ARG A 64 -12.53 42.29 20.89
CA ARG A 64 -11.42 41.35 21.11
C ARG A 64 -11.86 40.12 21.87
N HIS A 65 -11.48 38.95 21.36
CA HIS A 65 -11.77 37.67 21.97
C HIS A 65 -10.54 36.77 22.02
N SER A 66 -10.25 36.21 23.21
CA SER A 66 -9.20 35.22 23.36
C SER A 66 -9.55 33.96 22.58
N THR A 67 -8.65 33.47 21.72
CA THR A 67 -8.81 32.24 20.94
C THR A 67 -7.92 31.10 21.44
N GLY A 68 -7.30 31.27 22.60
CA GLY A 68 -6.41 30.30 23.24
C GLY A 68 -5.54 30.95 24.32
N THR A 69 -5.20 30.20 25.37
CA THR A 69 -4.44 30.71 26.54
C THR A 69 -3.07 30.07 26.67
N SER A 70 -2.11 30.83 27.19
CA SER A 70 -0.75 30.35 27.41
C SER A 70 -0.62 29.27 28.49
N GLU A 71 -1.68 28.99 29.26
CA GLU A 71 -1.67 27.96 30.33
C GLU A 71 -2.19 26.60 29.88
N GLN A 72 -2.98 26.54 28.81
CA GLN A 72 -3.59 25.32 28.31
C GLN A 72 -3.17 25.11 26.86
N PHE A 73 -2.02 24.47 26.66
CA PHE A 73 -1.53 24.15 25.32
C PHE A 73 -0.97 22.74 25.24
N SER A 74 -0.98 22.19 24.03
CA SER A 74 -0.24 20.97 23.68
C SER A 74 0.70 21.25 22.52
N LEU A 75 1.92 20.74 22.63
CA LEU A 75 2.96 20.88 21.62
C LEU A 75 3.28 19.48 21.10
N ARG A 76 3.02 19.24 19.81
CA ARG A 76 3.36 18.00 19.11
C ARG A 76 4.46 18.30 18.11
N TYR A 77 5.47 17.45 18.08
CA TYR A 77 6.45 17.42 16.99
C TYR A 77 6.33 16.06 16.34
N ALA A 78 5.98 16.07 15.07
CA ALA A 78 5.94 14.89 14.23
C ALA A 78 6.45 15.32 12.86
N ASP A 79 7.48 14.63 12.37
CA ASP A 79 7.97 14.75 11.01
C ASP A 79 8.39 16.16 10.55
N GLY A 80 9.16 16.89 11.37
CA GLY A 80 9.66 18.23 11.01
C GLY A 80 8.60 19.35 11.07
N GLU A 81 7.36 19.01 11.40
CA GLU A 81 6.26 19.95 11.60
C GLU A 81 5.93 20.02 13.09
N VAL A 82 5.99 21.23 13.65
CA VAL A 82 5.62 21.48 15.05
C VAL A 82 4.17 21.95 15.05
N THR A 83 3.27 21.19 15.66
CA THR A 83 1.88 21.63 15.87
C THR A 83 1.72 22.09 17.31
N LEU A 84 1.33 23.36 17.49
CA LEU A 84 1.00 23.95 18.78
C LEU A 84 -0.49 24.24 18.86
N VAL A 85 -1.16 23.63 19.83
CA VAL A 85 -2.59 23.81 20.07
C VAL A 85 -2.78 24.60 21.36
N TYR A 86 -3.38 25.78 21.29
CA TYR A 86 -3.79 26.58 22.45
C TYR A 86 -5.29 26.42 22.71
N GLY A 87 -5.63 25.81 23.84
CA GLY A 87 -6.98 25.74 24.38
C GLY A 87 -7.25 26.81 25.45
N GLY A 88 -8.44 26.76 26.06
CA GLY A 88 -8.79 27.64 27.19
C GLY A 88 -9.20 29.06 26.82
N GLY A 89 -9.37 29.37 25.52
CA GLY A 89 -9.77 30.69 25.04
C GLY A 89 -11.14 31.15 25.51
N GLY A 90 -11.47 32.40 25.19
CA GLY A 90 -12.76 33.00 25.47
C GLY A 90 -13.89 32.25 24.77
N VAL A 91 -15.05 32.23 25.42
CA VAL A 91 -16.22 31.49 24.95
C VAL A 91 -16.72 32.07 23.62
N CYS A 92 -16.86 31.21 22.61
CA CYS A 92 -17.35 31.56 21.28
C CYS A 92 -18.83 31.98 21.33
N HIS A 93 -19.25 32.93 20.48
CA HIS A 93 -20.59 33.56 20.56
C HIS A 93 -21.75 32.59 20.27
N HIS A 94 -21.48 31.50 19.56
CA HIS A 94 -22.54 30.62 19.05
C HIS A 94 -22.72 29.34 19.87
N ASN A 95 -21.71 28.90 20.62
CA ASN A 95 -21.62 27.48 20.99
C ASN A 95 -21.09 27.16 22.40
N GLY A 96 -20.67 28.13 23.22
CA GLY A 96 -20.19 27.81 24.59
C GLY A 96 -18.78 27.19 24.67
N PHE A 97 -18.14 26.86 23.53
CA PHE A 97 -16.77 26.35 23.47
C PHE A 97 -15.74 27.42 23.73
N GLN A 98 -14.72 27.02 24.48
CA GLN A 98 -13.50 27.78 24.61
C GLN A 98 -12.79 27.74 23.26
N ARG A 99 -12.68 28.91 22.63
CA ARG A 99 -11.97 29.05 21.36
C ARG A 99 -10.59 28.42 21.47
N THR A 100 -10.21 27.64 20.46
CA THR A 100 -8.95 26.92 20.41
C THR A 100 -8.19 27.32 19.16
N SER A 101 -6.89 27.56 19.26
CA SER A 101 -6.05 27.91 18.12
C SER A 101 -5.05 26.79 17.85
N VAL A 102 -5.03 26.28 16.62
CA VAL A 102 -4.08 25.28 16.14
C VAL A 102 -3.09 25.99 15.22
N ILE A 103 -1.82 26.00 15.58
CA ILE A 103 -0.73 26.61 14.83
C ILE A 103 0.17 25.49 14.32
N SER A 104 0.26 25.34 13.01
CA SER A 104 1.19 24.44 12.35
C SER A 104 2.43 25.21 11.91
N PHE A 105 3.56 24.94 12.53
CA PHE A 105 4.82 25.57 12.19
C PHE A 105 5.56 24.76 11.12
N LYS A 106 6.04 25.45 10.10
CA LYS A 106 6.86 24.89 9.02
C LYS A 106 8.27 25.47 9.12
N CYS A 107 9.29 24.62 9.05
CA CYS A 107 10.68 25.10 9.02
C CYS A 107 10.94 25.88 7.73
N ASN A 108 11.44 27.11 7.88
CA ASN A 108 11.98 27.91 6.80
C ASN A 108 13.22 28.65 7.32
N GLU A 109 14.42 28.13 6.99
CA GLU A 109 15.72 28.64 7.47
C GLU A 109 15.98 30.12 7.14
N THR A 110 15.22 30.70 6.21
CA THR A 110 15.38 32.11 5.80
C THR A 110 14.29 33.03 6.34
N ALA A 111 13.28 32.48 7.02
CA ALA A 111 12.11 33.23 7.45
C ALA A 111 12.31 34.02 8.75
N GLY A 112 13.41 33.82 9.49
CA GLY A 112 13.55 34.43 10.81
C GLY A 112 12.43 33.97 11.74
N ASN A 113 11.83 34.92 12.47
CA ASN A 113 10.62 34.67 13.25
C ASN A 113 9.38 34.30 12.40
N GLY A 114 9.40 34.53 11.08
CA GLY A 114 8.26 34.27 10.21
C GLY A 114 7.07 35.19 10.44
N GLN A 115 5.94 34.85 9.82
CA GLN A 115 4.64 35.45 10.12
C GLN A 115 3.54 34.38 10.10
N PRO A 116 2.63 34.35 11.10
CA PRO A 116 1.50 33.44 11.05
C PRO A 116 0.54 33.82 9.92
N LYS A 117 -0.07 32.82 9.30
CA LYS A 117 -1.09 32.96 8.28
C LYS A 117 -2.34 32.22 8.71
N PHE A 118 -3.45 32.91 8.76
CA PHE A 118 -4.75 32.29 9.01
C PHE A 118 -5.17 31.50 7.77
N THR A 119 -5.58 30.23 7.96
CA THR A 119 -5.97 29.34 6.86
C THR A 119 -7.46 29.06 6.85
N SER A 120 -8.03 28.68 7.99
CA SER A 120 -9.45 28.40 8.13
C SER A 120 -9.90 28.48 9.58
N GLU A 121 -11.20 28.66 9.77
CA GLU A 121 -11.89 28.49 11.05
C GLU A 121 -12.94 27.41 10.85
N VAL A 122 -12.98 26.44 11.77
CA VAL A 122 -13.98 25.38 11.79
C VAL A 122 -14.43 25.23 13.23
N HIS A 123 -15.70 25.48 13.52
CA HIS A 123 -16.31 25.18 14.82
C HIS A 123 -15.55 25.82 16.02
N CYS A 124 -15.22 27.12 15.95
CA CYS A 124 -14.45 27.89 16.94
C CYS A 124 -13.01 27.39 17.19
N MET A 125 -12.50 26.56 16.27
CA MET A 125 -11.08 26.23 16.14
C MET A 125 -10.46 27.05 15.00
N TYR A 126 -9.38 27.76 15.32
CA TYR A 126 -8.69 28.65 14.39
C TYR A 126 -7.39 27.99 13.92
N PHE A 127 -7.25 27.77 12.63
CA PHE A 127 -6.06 27.15 12.04
C PHE A 127 -5.12 28.22 11.48
N PHE A 128 -3.86 28.11 11.85
CA PHE A 128 -2.78 28.97 11.40
C PHE A 128 -1.63 28.13 10.86
N GLU A 129 -1.05 28.56 9.75
CA GLU A 129 0.24 28.08 9.27
C GLU A 129 1.31 29.14 9.55
N TRP A 130 2.48 28.75 10.04
CA TRP A 130 3.55 29.68 10.40
C TRP A 130 4.91 29.15 9.95
N GLU A 131 5.46 29.73 8.89
CA GLU A 131 6.83 29.41 8.44
C GLU A 131 7.86 30.17 9.27
N THR A 132 8.80 29.51 9.96
CA THR A 132 9.81 30.16 10.80
C THR A 132 11.13 29.37 10.83
N GLU A 133 12.25 30.07 11.05
CA GLU A 133 13.56 29.44 11.26
C GLU A 133 13.63 28.74 12.62
N HIS A 134 12.83 29.17 13.62
CA HIS A 134 12.94 28.66 14.99
C HIS A 134 12.47 27.24 15.15
N THR A 135 11.66 26.72 14.24
CA THR A 135 11.27 25.30 14.21
C THR A 135 12.20 24.44 13.38
N CYS A 136 13.26 25.02 12.82
CA CYS A 136 14.36 24.27 12.24
C CYS A 136 15.28 23.83 13.38
N LEU A 137 15.35 22.53 13.63
CA LEU A 137 16.16 21.97 14.71
C LEU A 137 17.65 22.05 14.34
N GLU A 138 18.45 22.76 15.14
CA GLU A 138 19.92 22.82 14.95
C GLU A 138 20.63 21.47 15.23
N HIS A 139 19.92 20.44 15.70
CA HIS A 139 20.37 19.04 15.73
C HIS A 139 19.19 18.11 15.41
N SER A 140 19.04 17.83 14.12
CA SER A 140 18.20 16.80 13.53
C SER A 140 18.29 15.44 14.28
N THR A 141 17.18 15.01 14.86
CA THR A 141 16.67 13.65 14.59
C THR A 141 15.52 13.78 13.59
N ASP A 142 15.71 14.63 12.56
CA ASP A 142 14.74 15.08 11.53
C ASP A 142 14.38 13.99 10.50
N THR A 143 14.54 12.72 10.87
CA THR A 143 14.33 11.61 9.94
C THR A 143 12.92 11.09 10.07
N THR A 144 12.09 11.40 9.08
CA THR A 144 10.68 11.03 8.97
C THR A 144 10.56 9.84 8.02
N CYS A 145 9.43 9.10 8.07
CA CYS A 145 9.15 8.04 7.09
C CYS A 145 8.19 8.50 5.97
N ARG A 146 8.08 9.82 5.77
CA ARG A 146 7.13 10.45 4.86
C ARG A 146 7.85 11.23 3.78
N VAL A 147 7.30 11.21 2.58
CA VAL A 147 7.86 11.91 1.42
C VAL A 147 6.82 12.84 0.83
N ASN A 148 7.23 14.08 0.56
CA ASN A 148 6.38 15.08 -0.07
C ASN A 148 6.97 15.45 -1.43
N HIS A 149 6.17 15.31 -2.50
CA HIS A 149 6.55 15.73 -3.85
C HIS A 149 5.44 16.60 -4.45
N GLY A 150 5.61 17.93 -4.37
CA GLY A 150 4.60 18.89 -4.83
C GLY A 150 3.31 18.80 -4.00
N ARG A 151 2.23 18.30 -4.61
CA ARG A 151 0.94 18.06 -3.92
C ARG A 151 0.73 16.61 -3.50
N GLN A 152 1.57 15.69 -3.99
CA GLN A 152 1.50 14.28 -3.63
C GLN A 152 2.24 14.06 -2.32
N ARG A 153 1.64 13.22 -1.48
CA ARG A 153 2.19 12.79 -0.20
C ARG A 153 2.32 11.28 -0.23
N PHE A 154 3.39 10.77 0.36
CA PHE A 154 3.66 9.35 0.46
C PHE A 154 4.04 9.03 1.91
N ASP A 155 3.67 7.85 2.40
CA ASP A 155 3.92 7.45 3.78
C ASP A 155 4.32 5.97 3.86
N LEU A 156 5.60 5.73 4.16
CA LEU A 156 6.16 4.39 4.31
C LEU A 156 5.99 3.84 5.74
N SER A 157 5.29 4.56 6.63
CA SER A 157 5.15 4.18 8.05
C SER A 157 4.49 2.81 8.25
N SER A 158 3.67 2.34 7.30
CA SER A 158 3.07 1.00 7.33
C SER A 158 4.11 -0.13 7.23
N LEU A 159 5.31 0.14 6.71
CA LEU A 159 6.41 -0.81 6.60
C LEU A 159 7.34 -0.78 7.82
N VAL A 160 7.15 0.15 8.75
CA VAL A 160 7.97 0.24 9.97
C VAL A 160 7.57 -0.89 10.92
N ARG A 161 8.49 -1.80 11.23
CA ARG A 161 8.26 -2.86 12.22
C ARG A 161 8.64 -2.36 13.60
N GLU A 162 7.65 -2.17 14.47
CA GLU A 162 7.87 -1.81 15.88
C GLU A 162 7.88 -3.04 16.81
N ARG A 163 7.28 -4.15 16.37
CA ARG A 163 7.18 -5.42 17.11
C ARG A 163 7.19 -6.60 16.15
N GLY A 164 7.55 -7.78 16.65
CA GLY A 164 7.53 -9.03 15.87
C GLY A 164 8.86 -9.31 15.21
N SER A 165 8.86 -9.65 13.92
CA SER A 165 10.07 -9.93 13.13
C SER A 165 10.42 -8.77 12.20
N ASN A 166 11.71 -8.68 11.87
CA ASN A 166 12.18 -7.78 10.82
C ASN A 166 11.81 -8.32 9.43
N TRP A 167 11.85 -7.45 8.42
CA TRP A 167 11.66 -7.88 7.03
C TRP A 167 12.84 -8.69 6.55
N VAL A 168 12.56 -9.73 5.76
CA VAL A 168 13.59 -10.56 5.12
C VAL A 168 13.62 -10.23 3.64
N ALA A 169 14.77 -9.79 3.13
CA ALA A 169 14.90 -9.49 1.72
C ALA A 169 15.23 -10.75 0.88
N LEU A 170 14.65 -10.82 -0.31
CA LEU A 170 14.96 -11.86 -1.31
C LEU A 170 16.36 -11.65 -1.89
N ASN A 171 17.12 -12.73 -2.10
CA ASN A 171 18.42 -12.66 -2.72
C ASN A 171 18.34 -12.82 -4.25
N GLY A 172 18.07 -11.72 -4.96
CA GLY A 172 17.92 -11.71 -6.42
C GLY A 172 19.21 -11.91 -7.22
N ILE A 173 20.39 -11.93 -6.58
CA ILE A 173 21.70 -11.96 -7.27
C ILE A 173 22.32 -13.36 -7.31
N HIS A 174 21.75 -14.34 -6.58
CA HIS A 174 22.26 -15.71 -6.36
C HIS A 174 23.30 -16.19 -7.38
N ASP A 175 24.57 -15.91 -7.07
CA ASP A 175 25.72 -16.33 -7.86
C ASP A 175 26.28 -17.59 -7.21
N HIS A 176 25.86 -18.76 -7.70
CA HIS A 176 26.26 -20.08 -7.17
C HIS A 176 27.79 -20.31 -7.11
N GLU A 177 28.61 -19.38 -7.62
CA GLU A 177 30.06 -19.43 -7.58
C GLU A 177 30.67 -18.81 -6.31
N ASN A 178 29.92 -17.95 -5.59
CA ASN A 178 30.35 -17.37 -4.31
C ASN A 178 29.39 -17.79 -3.19
N ASN A 179 29.95 -18.45 -2.18
CA ASN A 179 29.31 -19.03 -0.99
C ASN A 179 28.70 -17.97 -0.04
N ASP A 180 27.92 -17.03 -0.58
CA ASP A 180 27.34 -15.85 0.07
C ASP A 180 25.83 -16.05 0.32
N ASP A 181 25.46 -17.30 0.65
CA ASP A 181 24.11 -17.75 0.97
C ASP A 181 23.73 -17.32 2.40
N GLY A 182 23.64 -16.01 2.62
CA GLY A 182 23.19 -15.41 3.87
C GLY A 182 21.90 -14.63 3.71
N ILE A 183 21.41 -14.11 4.83
CA ILE A 183 20.09 -13.50 4.97
C ILE A 183 20.25 -12.00 5.19
N TYR A 184 19.45 -11.22 4.49
CA TYR A 184 19.39 -9.77 4.62
C TYR A 184 18.15 -9.38 5.42
N TYR A 185 18.36 -8.84 6.62
CA TYR A 185 17.30 -8.30 7.47
C TYR A 185 17.24 -6.79 7.32
N ILE A 186 16.03 -6.25 7.18
CA ILE A 186 15.78 -4.83 6.97
C ILE A 186 14.63 -4.38 7.89
N ASN A 187 14.74 -3.17 8.43
CA ASN A 187 13.59 -2.45 8.97
C ASN A 187 13.52 -1.06 8.32
N ILE A 188 12.32 -0.57 8.02
CA ILE A 188 12.11 0.69 7.33
C ILE A 188 12.03 1.84 8.32
N CYS A 189 12.75 2.93 8.06
CA CYS A 189 12.82 4.16 8.88
C CYS A 189 13.09 3.93 10.38
N ALA A 190 13.60 2.77 10.77
CA ALA A 190 13.77 2.35 12.14
C ALA A 190 14.96 1.38 12.26
N ASN A 191 15.35 1.10 13.50
CA ASN A 191 16.37 0.09 13.78
C ASN A 191 15.76 -1.31 13.69
N LEU A 192 16.59 -2.30 13.39
CA LEU A 192 16.21 -3.70 13.49
C LEU A 192 15.75 -4.06 14.91
N LEU A 193 14.62 -4.75 14.99
CA LEU A 193 14.04 -5.26 16.22
C LEU A 193 14.96 -6.28 16.86
N GLN A 194 15.57 -5.92 17.99
CA GLN A 194 16.52 -6.77 18.70
C GLN A 194 15.87 -7.94 19.45
N GLU A 195 14.54 -7.89 19.64
CA GLU A 195 13.75 -8.99 20.24
C GLU A 195 13.64 -10.21 19.33
N ASP A 196 13.88 -10.05 18.02
CA ASP A 196 13.95 -11.14 17.07
C ASP A 196 15.29 -11.88 17.26
N VAL A 197 15.20 -13.14 17.71
CA VAL A 197 16.35 -14.03 17.96
C VAL A 197 17.32 -14.08 16.77
N LYS A 198 16.79 -13.96 15.54
CA LYS A 198 17.59 -14.02 14.31
C LYS A 198 18.45 -12.78 14.10
N THR A 199 18.10 -11.65 14.71
CA THR A 199 18.81 -10.37 14.56
C THR A 199 19.40 -9.85 15.87
N THR A 200 19.25 -10.58 16.99
CA THR A 200 19.84 -10.21 18.29
C THR A 200 21.36 -10.04 18.24
N SER A 201 22.04 -10.70 17.31
CA SER A 201 23.49 -10.59 17.11
C SER A 201 23.90 -9.48 16.13
N CYS A 202 22.94 -8.80 15.49
CA CYS A 202 23.23 -7.65 14.63
C CYS A 202 23.64 -6.44 15.47
N PRO A 203 24.59 -5.61 15.00
CA PRO A 203 25.02 -4.43 15.75
C PRO A 203 23.85 -3.50 16.09
N PRO A 204 23.69 -3.07 17.36
CA PRO A 204 22.62 -2.17 17.76
C PRO A 204 22.62 -0.87 16.96
N GLY A 205 21.44 -0.40 16.57
CA GLY A 205 21.28 0.78 15.71
C GLY A 205 21.40 0.50 14.21
N SER A 206 21.64 -0.75 13.79
CA SER A 206 21.55 -1.12 12.38
C SER A 206 20.10 -1.11 11.92
N SER A 207 19.82 -0.55 10.75
CA SER A 207 18.54 -0.63 10.04
C SER A 207 18.54 -1.72 8.96
N ALA A 208 19.72 -2.11 8.49
CA ALA A 208 19.93 -3.28 7.65
C ALA A 208 21.12 -4.12 8.15
N CYS A 209 20.99 -5.45 8.09
CA CYS A 209 22.00 -6.39 8.58
C CYS A 209 22.04 -7.64 7.70
N PHE A 210 23.23 -8.13 7.41
CA PHE A 210 23.47 -9.41 6.76
C PHE A 210 23.85 -10.46 7.81
N VAL A 211 23.31 -11.66 7.70
CA VAL A 211 23.62 -12.81 8.57
C VAL A 211 23.99 -14.00 7.69
N ASP A 212 25.22 -14.49 7.79
CA ASP A 212 25.66 -15.64 6.99
C ASP A 212 25.16 -16.98 7.56
N HIS A 213 25.37 -18.07 6.80
CA HIS A 213 25.01 -19.45 7.20
C HIS A 213 25.72 -19.96 8.48
N GLN A 214 26.75 -19.25 8.96
CA GLN A 214 27.45 -19.56 10.22
C GLN A 214 26.94 -18.70 11.38
N GLY A 215 26.00 -17.80 11.11
CA GLY A 215 25.42 -16.86 12.07
C GLY A 215 26.28 -15.61 12.32
N ALA A 216 27.32 -15.37 11.52
CA ALA A 216 28.09 -14.14 11.62
C ALA A 216 27.28 -12.98 11.02
N THR A 217 27.27 -11.85 11.74
CA THR A 217 26.45 -10.70 11.39
C THR A 217 27.30 -9.56 10.84
N THR A 218 26.75 -8.77 9.93
CA THR A 218 27.39 -7.60 9.36
C THR A 218 26.38 -6.47 9.24
N SER A 219 26.66 -5.33 9.86
CA SER A 219 25.80 -4.13 9.69
C SER A 219 25.95 -3.58 8.28
N LEU A 220 24.83 -3.34 7.60
CA LEU A 220 24.80 -2.77 6.25
C LEU A 220 24.42 -1.29 6.23
N GLY A 221 24.03 -0.73 7.37
CA GLY A 221 23.74 0.70 7.50
C GLY A 221 22.74 1.00 8.61
N GLN A 222 22.62 2.29 8.90
CA GLN A 222 21.73 2.89 9.88
C GLN A 222 20.85 3.94 9.20
N PHE A 223 19.61 4.07 9.68
CA PHE A 223 18.71 5.13 9.28
C PHE A 223 19.16 6.47 9.88
N LYS A 224 19.61 7.39 9.01
CA LYS A 224 20.06 8.74 9.38
C LYS A 224 19.49 9.87 8.53
N GLU A 225 18.83 9.53 7.43
CA GLU A 225 18.25 10.48 6.47
C GLU A 225 16.86 9.99 6.06
N SER A 226 15.90 10.92 5.96
CA SER A 226 14.54 10.64 5.48
C SER A 226 14.55 10.12 4.04
N PRO A 227 13.56 9.30 3.64
CA PRO A 227 13.40 8.91 2.25
C PRO A 227 13.14 10.14 1.34
N VAL A 228 13.57 10.06 0.10
CA VAL A 228 13.44 11.14 -0.90
C VAL A 228 12.70 10.64 -2.13
N TYR A 229 11.96 11.52 -2.80
CA TYR A 229 11.35 11.19 -4.09
C TYR A 229 12.35 11.50 -5.22
N ASP A 230 12.71 10.48 -5.99
CA ASP A 230 13.63 10.58 -7.12
C ASP A 230 13.01 9.93 -8.35
N GLU A 231 12.77 10.73 -9.40
CA GLU A 231 12.38 10.28 -10.75
C GLU A 231 11.22 9.27 -10.87
N GLY A 232 10.25 9.26 -9.94
CA GLY A 232 9.10 8.35 -9.98
C GLY A 232 9.10 7.31 -8.87
N GLU A 233 10.17 7.25 -8.08
CA GLU A 233 10.38 6.28 -7.01
C GLU A 233 10.67 7.00 -5.68
N ILE A 234 10.49 6.29 -4.57
CA ILE A 234 10.96 6.75 -3.27
C ILE A 234 12.28 6.02 -2.96
N VAL A 235 13.33 6.76 -2.62
CA VAL A 235 14.65 6.22 -2.32
C VAL A 235 14.99 6.45 -0.86
N LEU A 236 15.35 5.38 -0.15
CA LEU A 236 15.80 5.41 1.23
C LEU A 236 17.24 4.90 1.32
N THR A 237 18.12 5.69 1.94
CA THR A 237 19.54 5.34 2.07
C THR A 237 19.91 5.14 3.54
N TYR A 238 20.50 3.99 3.86
CA TYR A 238 21.14 3.73 5.15
C TYR A 238 22.64 3.83 5.02
N VAL A 239 23.25 4.57 5.93
CA VAL A 239 24.69 4.89 5.93
C VAL A 239 25.36 4.35 7.18
N ASP A 240 26.69 4.47 7.28
CA ASP A 240 27.45 4.08 8.48
C ASP A 240 27.28 2.60 8.90
N GLY A 241 27.27 1.69 7.92
CA GLY A 241 27.39 0.26 8.16
C GLY A 241 28.80 -0.16 8.57
N GLU A 242 29.06 -1.47 8.58
CA GLU A 242 30.34 -2.01 9.02
C GLU A 242 31.46 -1.73 8.00
N THR A 243 32.51 -1.07 8.44
CA THR A 243 33.67 -0.72 7.61
C THR A 243 34.62 -1.91 7.43
N SER A 244 34.93 -2.24 6.18
CA SER A 244 35.95 -3.21 5.80
C SER A 244 37.05 -2.51 5.00
N GLY A 245 38.18 -2.20 5.63
CA GLY A 245 39.26 -1.42 5.00
C GLY A 245 38.88 0.05 4.83
N SER A 246 38.87 0.56 3.59
CA SER A 246 38.45 1.93 3.26
C SER A 246 36.98 2.06 2.86
N CYS A 247 36.22 0.97 2.95
CA CYS A 247 34.89 0.83 2.38
C CYS A 247 33.87 0.64 3.50
N THR A 248 32.98 1.62 3.69
CA THR A 248 31.89 1.58 4.68
C THR A 248 30.63 1.12 3.98
N LYS A 249 30.01 0.04 4.48
CA LYS A 249 28.78 -0.50 3.89
C LYS A 249 27.64 0.50 4.00
N LYS A 250 26.85 0.59 2.93
CA LYS A 250 25.59 1.34 2.88
C LYS A 250 24.53 0.55 2.12
N THR A 251 23.28 0.80 2.47
CA THR A 251 22.11 0.19 1.83
C THR A 251 21.29 1.26 1.14
N ILE A 252 20.81 0.98 -0.05
CA ILE A 252 19.90 1.82 -0.82
C ILE A 252 18.64 0.98 -1.09
N ILE A 253 17.47 1.48 -0.72
CA ILE A 253 16.19 0.83 -0.95
C ILE A 253 15.37 1.73 -1.87
N ARG A 254 14.97 1.20 -3.02
CA ARG A 254 14.09 1.86 -3.99
C ARG A 254 12.70 1.30 -3.85
N PHE A 255 11.75 2.15 -3.49
CA PHE A 255 10.35 1.81 -3.40
C PHE A 255 9.62 2.24 -4.66
N ILE A 256 8.92 1.30 -5.27
CA ILE A 256 8.14 1.48 -6.49
C ILE A 256 6.67 1.26 -6.13
N CYS A 257 5.80 2.19 -6.51
CA CYS A 257 4.36 2.06 -6.27
C CYS A 257 3.81 0.83 -6.99
N ALA A 258 3.25 -0.09 -6.21
CA ALA A 258 2.51 -1.25 -6.69
C ALA A 258 1.16 -1.28 -5.94
N PRO A 259 0.09 -0.70 -6.52
CA PRO A 259 -1.20 -0.60 -5.84
C PRO A 259 -1.69 -1.96 -5.33
N GLY A 260 -2.12 -2.01 -4.07
CA GLY A 260 -2.67 -3.22 -3.46
C GLY A 260 -1.66 -4.30 -3.03
N ASP A 261 -0.36 -4.19 -3.36
CA ASP A 261 0.69 -5.14 -2.98
C ASP A 261 1.39 -4.71 -1.67
N MET A 262 1.06 -5.37 -0.56
CA MET A 262 1.72 -5.17 0.73
C MET A 262 2.49 -6.40 1.21
N GLU A 263 2.36 -7.50 0.48
CA GLU A 263 2.77 -8.85 0.87
C GLU A 263 4.16 -9.22 0.32
N SER A 264 4.61 -8.55 -0.74
CA SER A 264 5.95 -8.68 -1.33
C SER A 264 7.06 -8.18 -0.40
N ALA A 265 8.24 -8.80 -0.49
CA ALA A 265 9.44 -8.35 0.23
C ALA A 265 10.36 -7.49 -0.65
N PRO A 266 11.29 -6.73 -0.04
CA PRO A 266 12.39 -6.14 -0.78
C PRO A 266 13.25 -7.22 -1.43
N SER A 267 13.67 -7.01 -2.67
CA SER A 267 14.58 -7.90 -3.40
C SER A 267 15.95 -7.23 -3.56
N LEU A 268 17.01 -7.94 -3.20
CA LEU A 268 18.37 -7.50 -3.47
C LEU A 268 18.61 -7.57 -4.97
N VAL A 269 18.69 -6.40 -5.62
CA VAL A 269 18.89 -6.30 -7.07
C VAL A 269 20.36 -6.07 -7.41
N ARG A 270 21.14 -5.39 -6.55
CA ARG A 270 22.57 -5.16 -6.79
C ARG A 270 23.44 -5.17 -5.54
N LYS A 271 24.68 -5.62 -5.73
CA LYS A 271 25.76 -5.58 -4.74
C LYS A 271 27.02 -5.00 -5.41
N LEU A 272 27.36 -3.76 -5.07
CA LEU A 272 28.54 -3.07 -5.57
C LEU A 272 29.71 -3.29 -4.62
N VAL A 273 30.52 -4.32 -4.92
CA VAL A 273 31.61 -4.78 -4.03
C VAL A 273 32.66 -3.69 -3.76
N HIS A 274 32.94 -2.81 -4.72
CA HIS A 274 33.97 -1.77 -4.59
C HIS A 274 33.51 -0.52 -3.84
N SER A 275 32.24 -0.15 -3.95
CA SER A 275 31.63 0.97 -3.23
C SER A 275 30.88 0.54 -1.97
N CYS A 276 30.85 -0.76 -1.66
CA CYS A 276 30.14 -1.37 -0.52
C CYS A 276 28.65 -1.01 -0.46
N GLU A 277 28.00 -0.98 -1.61
CA GLU A 277 26.59 -0.59 -1.73
C GLU A 277 25.73 -1.83 -1.97
N TYR A 278 24.63 -1.92 -1.23
CA TYR A 278 23.62 -2.96 -1.37
C TYR A 278 22.33 -2.27 -1.81
N GLU A 279 21.85 -2.59 -3.01
CA GLU A 279 20.67 -1.96 -3.60
C GLU A 279 19.52 -2.96 -3.60
N PHE A 280 18.43 -2.56 -2.97
CA PHE A 280 17.18 -3.30 -2.90
C PHE A 280 16.10 -2.57 -3.69
N GLU A 281 15.28 -3.33 -4.38
CA GLU A 281 14.04 -2.86 -5.00
C GLU A 281 12.86 -3.42 -4.19
N TRP A 282 11.88 -2.59 -3.89
CA TRP A 282 10.66 -3.01 -3.19
C TRP A 282 9.44 -2.43 -3.89
N ARG A 283 8.69 -3.29 -4.56
CA ARG A 283 7.38 -2.96 -5.11
C ARG A 283 6.35 -3.09 -4.01
N THR A 284 5.69 -1.99 -3.66
CA THR A 284 4.73 -1.98 -2.57
C THR A 284 3.73 -0.84 -2.69
N ALA A 285 2.52 -1.11 -2.24
CA ALA A 285 1.41 -0.20 -2.04
C ALA A 285 1.75 1.00 -1.13
N ALA A 286 2.67 0.82 -0.16
CA ALA A 286 3.12 1.91 0.70
C ALA A 286 3.83 3.05 -0.07
N ALA A 287 4.37 2.74 -1.25
CA ALA A 287 5.06 3.71 -2.09
C ALA A 287 4.10 4.49 -3.01
N CYS A 288 2.80 4.22 -2.95
CA CYS A 288 1.79 4.88 -3.75
C CYS A 288 1.34 6.22 -3.12
N PRO A 289 0.92 7.22 -3.93
CA PRO A 289 0.47 8.50 -3.42
C PRO A 289 -0.77 8.37 -2.52
N LEU A 290 -0.77 9.03 -1.36
CA LEU A 290 -1.91 9.04 -0.44
C LEU A 290 -3.13 9.76 -1.05
N GLY A 291 -4.29 9.13 -0.94
CA GLY A 291 -5.58 9.69 -1.35
C GLY A 291 -6.59 9.83 -0.21
N LYS A 292 -7.63 10.65 -0.41
CA LYS A 292 -8.83 10.60 0.45
C LYS A 292 -9.66 9.39 0.05
N ARG A 293 -10.05 8.57 1.02
CA ARG A 293 -10.88 7.38 0.81
C ARG A 293 -12.18 7.50 1.58
N THR A 294 -13.24 6.92 1.05
CA THR A 294 -14.54 6.83 1.70
C THR A 294 -15.00 5.39 1.61
N GLY A 295 -15.46 4.82 2.72
CA GLY A 295 -16.01 3.47 2.74
C GLY A 295 -17.35 3.41 3.46
N GLU A 296 -18.03 2.27 3.33
CA GLU A 296 -19.37 2.02 3.87
C GLU A 296 -19.36 0.81 4.82
N ASN A 297 -20.47 0.53 5.49
CA ASN A 297 -20.57 -0.61 6.42
C ASN A 297 -19.52 -0.60 7.55
N CYS A 298 -19.15 0.60 8.02
CA CYS A 298 -18.15 0.81 9.07
C CYS A 298 -16.73 0.44 8.68
N GLN A 299 -16.49 0.32 7.38
CA GLN A 299 -15.22 -0.12 6.84
C GLN A 299 -14.78 0.87 5.79
N VAL A 300 -13.48 1.15 5.74
CA VAL A 300 -12.88 1.90 4.66
C VAL A 300 -11.65 1.16 4.18
N PHE A 301 -11.62 0.93 2.89
CA PHE A 301 -10.51 0.30 2.22
C PHE A 301 -9.67 1.36 1.53
N ASP A 302 -8.36 1.25 1.67
CA ASP A 302 -7.42 2.03 0.88
C ASP A 302 -6.89 1.16 -0.27
N GLU A 303 -7.39 1.42 -1.47
CA GLU A 303 -7.02 0.72 -2.71
C GLU A 303 -5.55 0.86 -3.06
N ASP A 304 -4.96 2.02 -2.77
CA ASP A 304 -3.55 2.26 -3.05
C ASP A 304 -2.69 1.54 -2.01
N ALA A 305 -3.16 1.52 -0.75
CA ALA A 305 -2.40 0.99 0.38
C ALA A 305 -2.71 -0.48 0.73
N GLY A 306 -3.68 -1.12 0.08
CA GLY A 306 -3.97 -2.56 0.21
C GLY A 306 -4.55 -3.01 1.56
N PHE A 307 -4.86 -2.10 2.49
CA PHE A 307 -5.41 -2.42 3.81
C PHE A 307 -6.81 -1.87 4.05
N THR A 308 -7.56 -2.55 4.92
CA THR A 308 -8.90 -2.15 5.36
C THR A 308 -8.86 -1.68 6.81
N PHE A 309 -9.50 -0.55 7.11
CA PHE A 309 -9.89 -0.20 8.48
C PHE A 309 -11.32 -0.67 8.72
N ASP A 310 -11.55 -1.34 9.85
CA ASP A 310 -12.89 -1.73 10.28
C ASP A 310 -13.11 -1.29 11.72
N LEU A 311 -14.10 -0.42 11.87
CA LEU A 311 -14.52 0.06 13.18
C LEU A 311 -15.75 -0.70 13.70
N SER A 312 -16.22 -1.74 13.00
CA SER A 312 -17.30 -2.63 13.46
C SER A 312 -17.05 -3.25 14.84
N PRO A 313 -15.82 -3.60 15.26
CA PRO A 313 -15.57 -4.05 16.64
C PRO A 313 -15.93 -3.02 17.71
N LEU A 314 -15.92 -1.74 17.34
CA LEU A 314 -16.39 -0.67 18.22
C LEU A 314 -17.90 -0.57 18.26
N SER A 315 -18.64 -1.18 17.34
CA SER A 315 -20.11 -1.19 17.38
C SER A 315 -20.62 -2.05 18.53
N LYS A 316 -21.53 -1.52 19.35
CA LYS A 316 -22.16 -2.25 20.45
C LYS A 316 -23.62 -2.55 20.15
N SER A 317 -24.09 -3.72 20.58
CA SER A 317 -25.51 -4.13 20.47
C SER A 317 -26.22 -4.01 21.81
N GLY A 318 -27.51 -3.64 21.79
CA GLY A 318 -28.31 -3.48 23.00
C GLY A 318 -27.95 -2.24 23.81
N VAL A 319 -28.22 -2.28 25.11
CA VAL A 319 -28.08 -1.13 26.03
C VAL A 319 -26.63 -0.77 26.41
N ASN A 320 -25.64 -1.48 25.86
CA ASN A 320 -24.24 -1.28 26.22
C ASN A 320 -23.60 -0.20 25.34
N GLN A 321 -23.84 1.08 25.64
CA GLN A 321 -23.37 2.21 24.84
C GLN A 321 -22.11 2.85 25.43
N TYR A 322 -21.28 3.48 24.60
CA TYR A 322 -20.16 4.27 25.12
C TYR A 322 -20.69 5.55 25.75
N LYS A 323 -20.11 5.93 26.87
CA LYS A 323 -20.56 7.08 27.65
C LYS A 323 -19.40 8.02 27.94
N VAL A 324 -19.57 9.29 27.58
CA VAL A 324 -18.67 10.38 27.94
C VAL A 324 -19.45 11.39 28.78
N THR A 325 -18.95 11.75 29.96
CA THR A 325 -19.65 12.67 30.87
C THR A 325 -18.90 14.00 30.94
N VAL A 326 -19.52 15.08 30.46
CA VAL A 326 -18.93 16.43 30.45
C VAL A 326 -19.97 17.46 30.89
N GLN A 327 -19.56 18.38 31.77
CA GLN A 327 -20.33 19.59 32.16
C GLN A 327 -21.82 19.37 32.51
N GLY A 328 -22.18 18.22 33.09
CA GLY A 328 -23.55 17.93 33.52
C GLY A 328 -24.42 17.20 32.49
N TYR A 329 -23.84 16.84 31.35
CA TYR A 329 -24.43 15.97 30.35
C TYR A 329 -23.70 14.63 30.29
N ASP A 330 -24.45 13.60 29.94
CA ASP A 330 -23.98 12.30 29.55
C ASP A 330 -24.20 12.15 28.04
N TYR A 331 -23.11 11.95 27.31
CA TYR A 331 -23.10 11.72 25.87
C TYR A 331 -22.96 10.22 25.63
N PHE A 332 -23.99 9.64 25.03
CA PHE A 332 -24.00 8.26 24.59
C PHE A 332 -23.64 8.19 23.11
N LEU A 333 -22.71 7.31 22.78
CA LEU A 333 -22.19 7.14 21.43
C LEU A 333 -22.25 5.66 21.08
N ASN A 334 -22.50 5.38 19.81
CA ASN A 334 -22.21 4.10 19.21
C ASN A 334 -21.50 4.31 17.88
N VAL A 335 -20.70 3.34 17.43
CA VAL A 335 -19.95 3.40 16.18
C VAL A 335 -20.70 2.61 15.12
N CYS A 336 -21.04 3.26 14.01
CA CYS A 336 -21.73 2.71 12.85
C CYS A 336 -23.08 2.03 13.11
N ALA A 337 -23.65 2.25 14.28
CA ALA A 337 -24.91 1.71 14.71
C ALA A 337 -25.63 2.74 15.58
N LYS A 338 -26.91 2.49 15.82
CA LYS A 338 -27.70 3.34 16.73
C LYS A 338 -27.32 3.09 18.19
N VAL A 339 -27.44 4.12 19.02
CA VAL A 339 -27.55 3.96 20.46
C VAL A 339 -28.92 3.36 20.81
N GLU A 340 -28.94 2.47 21.79
CA GLU A 340 -30.14 1.85 22.33
C GLU A 340 -30.11 1.89 23.87
N GLY A 341 -31.28 1.89 24.49
CA GLY A 341 -31.43 2.01 25.94
C GLY A 341 -31.26 3.43 26.46
N THR A 342 -31.43 4.43 25.60
CA THR A 342 -31.25 5.85 25.94
C THR A 342 -32.59 6.59 25.90
N GLN A 343 -32.66 7.75 26.54
CA GLN A 343 -33.84 8.61 26.45
C GLN A 343 -34.08 9.11 25.01
N CYS A 344 -33.06 9.12 24.15
CA CYS A 344 -33.23 9.48 22.74
C CYS A 344 -34.00 8.42 21.94
N ASP A 345 -34.22 7.22 22.49
CA ASP A 345 -35.04 6.19 21.86
C ASP A 345 -36.53 6.59 21.85
N GLU A 346 -36.94 7.53 22.72
CA GLU A 346 -38.31 8.03 22.82
C GLU A 346 -38.63 9.16 21.83
N LEU A 347 -37.60 9.67 21.13
CA LEU A 347 -37.75 10.74 20.14
C LEU A 347 -38.17 10.18 18.77
N ASP A 348 -38.93 10.98 18.01
CA ASP A 348 -39.41 10.62 16.66
C ASP A 348 -38.31 10.78 15.58
N ILE A 349 -37.08 10.40 15.91
CA ILE A 349 -35.90 10.44 15.04
C ILE A 349 -35.38 9.01 14.92
N PRO A 350 -35.40 8.41 13.71
CA PRO A 350 -34.98 7.04 13.54
C PRO A 350 -33.46 6.88 13.75
N ASN A 351 -33.07 5.75 14.34
CA ASN A 351 -31.67 5.31 14.45
C ASN A 351 -30.71 6.37 15.05
N PRO A 352 -30.92 6.87 16.28
CA PRO A 352 -30.02 7.84 16.88
C PRO A 352 -28.60 7.25 16.97
N GLY A 353 -27.60 7.84 16.34
CA GLY A 353 -26.20 7.36 16.39
C GLY A 353 -25.44 7.90 17.61
N ALA A 354 -25.84 9.07 18.10
CA ALA A 354 -25.32 9.70 19.29
C ALA A 354 -26.47 10.40 20.03
N CYS A 355 -26.43 10.38 21.35
CA CYS A 355 -27.48 10.93 22.22
C CYS A 355 -26.86 11.75 23.35
N GLN A 356 -27.32 12.99 23.51
CA GLN A 356 -27.00 13.82 24.65
C GLN A 356 -28.13 13.73 25.66
N VAL A 357 -27.81 13.46 26.93
CA VAL A 357 -28.78 13.38 28.02
C VAL A 357 -28.31 14.24 29.17
N GLN A 358 -29.17 15.11 29.68
CA GLN A 358 -28.87 15.88 30.89
C GLN A 358 -28.89 14.95 32.11
N LYS A 359 -27.99 15.14 33.08
CA LYS A 359 -27.87 14.23 34.25
C LYS A 359 -29.12 14.08 35.12
N ASP A 360 -30.03 15.06 35.08
CA ASP A 360 -31.32 15.00 35.76
C ASP A 360 -32.40 14.26 34.94
N GLY A 361 -32.08 13.83 33.72
CA GLY A 361 -32.94 13.11 32.79
C GLY A 361 -34.01 13.98 32.13
N THR A 362 -34.01 15.29 32.36
CA THR A 362 -35.12 16.17 31.94
C THR A 362 -35.10 16.50 30.45
N ASN A 363 -33.90 16.71 29.89
CA ASN A 363 -33.70 17.00 28.47
C ASN A 363 -32.78 15.97 27.83
N HIS A 364 -33.13 15.57 26.62
CA HIS A 364 -32.35 14.65 25.80
C HIS A 364 -32.48 15.04 24.33
N TYR A 365 -31.39 14.92 23.59
CA TYR A 365 -31.31 15.31 22.18
C TYR A 365 -30.52 14.28 21.39
N THR A 366 -31.07 13.88 20.25
CA THR A 366 -30.34 13.07 19.27
C THR A 366 -29.33 13.97 18.57
N LEU A 367 -28.06 13.56 18.56
CA LEU A 367 -26.95 14.33 17.96
C LEU A 367 -26.68 13.95 16.50
N GLY A 368 -27.54 13.12 15.91
CA GLY A 368 -27.44 12.67 14.53
C GLY A 368 -27.90 11.23 14.41
N GLN A 369 -28.34 10.86 13.21
CA GLN A 369 -28.69 9.50 12.86
C GLN A 369 -27.42 8.70 12.59
N ALA A 370 -27.42 7.45 13.00
CA ALA A 370 -26.31 6.54 12.79
C ALA A 370 -26.04 6.39 11.29
N ASN A 371 -24.79 6.62 10.90
CA ASN A 371 -24.25 6.37 9.58
C ASN A 371 -23.14 5.32 9.69
N SER A 372 -22.86 4.58 8.63
CA SER A 372 -21.73 3.65 8.56
C SER A 372 -20.67 4.08 7.54
N THR A 373 -20.81 5.26 6.93
CA THR A 373 -19.80 5.83 6.03
C THR A 373 -18.60 6.38 6.81
N LEU A 374 -17.41 5.87 6.53
CA LEU A 374 -16.15 6.36 7.08
C LEU A 374 -15.36 7.13 6.02
N GLU A 375 -14.76 8.25 6.42
CA GLU A 375 -13.76 8.95 5.61
C GLU A 375 -12.36 8.68 6.17
N TYR A 376 -11.42 8.29 5.32
CA TYR A 376 -10.01 8.12 5.66
C TYR A 376 -9.15 9.14 4.92
N PHE A 377 -8.25 9.79 5.66
CA PHE A 377 -7.21 10.63 5.09
C PHE A 377 -6.02 10.73 6.06
N ASP A 378 -4.82 10.40 5.58
CA ASP A 378 -3.55 10.66 6.29
C ASP A 378 -3.54 10.14 7.75
N GLY A 379 -3.91 8.86 7.92
CA GLY A 379 -3.92 8.21 9.25
C GLY A 379 -5.10 8.60 10.15
N ILE A 380 -6.07 9.38 9.65
CA ILE A 380 -7.25 9.83 10.39
C ILE A 380 -8.50 9.21 9.77
N LEU A 381 -9.31 8.57 10.61
CA LEU A 381 -10.66 8.11 10.24
C LEU A 381 -11.70 9.06 10.83
N LYS A 382 -12.68 9.45 10.03
CA LYS A 382 -13.79 10.33 10.43
C LYS A 382 -15.13 9.65 10.18
N LEU A 383 -15.98 9.65 11.20
CA LEU A 383 -17.39 9.25 11.11
C LEU A 383 -18.29 10.43 11.45
N SER A 384 -19.28 10.71 10.60
CA SER A 384 -20.20 11.84 10.78
C SER A 384 -21.65 11.36 10.86
N TYR A 385 -22.36 11.80 11.91
CA TYR A 385 -23.79 11.62 12.11
C TYR A 385 -24.52 12.94 11.91
N MET A 386 -25.56 12.92 11.09
CA MET A 386 -26.30 14.11 10.66
C MET A 386 -27.79 13.95 10.96
N MET A 387 -28.57 15.03 10.81
CA MET A 387 -30.04 15.00 10.95
C MET A 387 -30.53 14.55 12.34
N GLY A 388 -29.90 15.07 13.40
CA GLY A 388 -30.35 14.90 14.77
C GLY A 388 -31.54 15.79 15.14
N SER A 389 -31.78 15.94 16.44
CA SER A 389 -32.81 16.84 16.97
C SER A 389 -32.57 18.27 16.50
N GLU A 390 -33.65 19.02 16.37
CA GLU A 390 -33.55 20.43 16.03
C GLU A 390 -32.67 21.15 17.07
N TYR A 391 -31.72 21.94 16.56
CA TYR A 391 -30.88 22.79 17.37
C TYR A 391 -31.69 24.01 17.77
N ASN A 392 -31.57 24.46 19.01
CA ASN A 392 -32.30 25.62 19.53
C ASN A 392 -31.79 26.91 18.86
N SER A 393 -32.22 27.17 17.63
CA SER A 393 -31.87 28.33 16.82
C SER A 393 -32.99 29.37 16.91
N ASN A 394 -32.66 30.60 17.28
CA ASN A 394 -33.61 31.71 17.37
C ASN A 394 -34.00 32.31 16.00
N ASP A 395 -33.56 31.72 14.87
CA ASP A 395 -33.53 32.37 13.55
C ASP A 395 -34.44 31.74 12.48
N ASN A 396 -35.50 30.99 12.88
CA ASN A 396 -36.44 30.32 11.95
C ASN A 396 -35.78 29.40 10.88
N ARG A 397 -34.51 29.03 11.07
CA ARG A 397 -33.79 28.07 10.22
C ARG A 397 -33.84 26.70 10.88
N GLU A 398 -34.32 25.72 10.14
CA GLU A 398 -34.35 24.30 10.52
C GLU A 398 -32.91 23.77 10.49
N ILE A 399 -32.25 23.77 11.65
CA ILE A 399 -30.86 23.34 11.83
C ILE A 399 -30.89 22.12 12.74
N HIS A 400 -30.27 21.03 12.30
CA HIS A 400 -30.23 19.78 13.06
C HIS A 400 -28.87 19.57 13.73
N ARG A 401 -28.89 18.99 14.93
CA ARG A 401 -27.68 18.54 15.64
C ARG A 401 -26.95 17.47 14.82
N GLN A 402 -25.63 17.52 14.84
CA GLN A 402 -24.74 16.59 14.14
C GLN A 402 -23.62 16.14 15.08
N ALA A 403 -22.98 15.02 14.83
CA ALA A 403 -21.85 14.55 15.61
C ALA A 403 -20.73 14.05 14.70
N ASP A 404 -19.51 14.49 14.96
CA ASP A 404 -18.30 14.02 14.29
C ASP A 404 -17.46 13.21 15.27
N ILE A 405 -17.04 12.02 14.88
CA ILE A 405 -16.16 11.15 15.66
C ILE A 405 -14.87 10.96 14.85
N ILE A 406 -13.76 11.42 15.40
CA ILE A 406 -12.43 11.37 14.79
C ILE A 406 -11.64 10.26 15.47
N PHE A 407 -11.31 9.19 14.75
CA PHE A 407 -10.50 8.10 15.25
C PHE A 407 -9.03 8.30 14.90
N LEU A 408 -8.18 8.08 15.89
CA LEU A 408 -6.73 8.18 15.78
C LEU A 408 -6.12 6.84 16.18
N CYS A 409 -5.14 6.38 15.40
CA CYS A 409 -4.38 5.18 15.73
C CYS A 409 -3.67 5.33 17.08
N ASP A 410 -3.93 4.40 17.99
CA ASP A 410 -3.12 4.15 19.18
C ASP A 410 -2.97 2.63 19.34
N ILE A 411 -1.83 2.10 18.91
CA ILE A 411 -1.52 0.66 18.96
C ILE A 411 -1.46 0.12 20.39
N ASN A 412 -1.26 0.99 21.38
CA ASN A 412 -1.17 0.63 22.79
C ASN A 412 -2.48 0.85 23.55
N ALA A 413 -3.55 1.24 22.85
CA ALA A 413 -4.86 1.45 23.44
C ALA A 413 -5.37 0.17 24.14
N GLU A 414 -5.66 0.29 25.44
CA GLU A 414 -6.31 -0.77 26.20
C GLU A 414 -7.80 -0.90 25.80
N GLY A 415 -8.30 -2.13 25.69
CA GLY A 415 -9.70 -2.40 25.35
C GLY A 415 -10.09 -1.82 23.98
N ASP A 416 -11.11 -0.95 23.98
CA ASP A 416 -11.65 -0.24 22.81
C ASP A 416 -11.04 1.16 22.62
N GLY A 417 -10.11 1.56 23.51
CA GLY A 417 -9.46 2.86 23.50
C GLY A 417 -10.17 3.92 24.33
N SER A 418 -9.74 5.19 24.17
CA SER A 418 -10.21 6.32 24.98
C SER A 418 -10.94 7.35 24.15
N ILE A 419 -12.11 7.78 24.64
CA ILE A 419 -12.97 8.78 24.01
C ILE A 419 -12.88 10.10 24.77
N GLU A 420 -12.65 11.19 24.05
CA GLU A 420 -12.57 12.55 24.56
C GLU A 420 -13.59 13.42 23.81
N PHE A 421 -14.49 14.08 24.54
CA PHE A 421 -15.35 15.11 23.94
C PHE A 421 -14.52 16.36 23.72
N VAL A 422 -14.42 16.80 22.47
CA VAL A 422 -13.57 17.93 22.07
C VAL A 422 -14.38 19.21 22.14
N ALA A 423 -15.46 19.28 21.34
CA ALA A 423 -16.29 20.48 21.24
C ALA A 423 -17.72 20.21 20.72
N GLU A 424 -18.67 21.12 20.93
CA GLU A 424 -20.00 21.22 20.28
C GLU A 424 -20.07 22.57 19.59
N ALA A 425 -19.62 22.73 18.34
CA ALA A 425 -19.71 24.02 17.68
C ALA A 425 -20.45 23.95 16.35
N ASP A 426 -21.21 25.02 16.09
CA ASP A 426 -22.19 25.18 15.03
C ASP A 426 -23.00 23.90 14.90
N TYR A 427 -23.77 23.56 15.94
CA TYR A 427 -24.63 22.37 16.01
C TYR A 427 -23.92 21.00 15.81
N VAL A 428 -22.59 20.97 15.64
CA VAL A 428 -21.78 19.75 15.49
C VAL A 428 -21.02 19.40 16.76
N TYR A 429 -21.21 18.19 17.26
CA TYR A 429 -20.57 17.62 18.45
C TYR A 429 -19.38 16.75 18.04
N THR A 430 -18.16 17.21 18.29
CA THR A 430 -16.91 16.54 17.93
C THR A 430 -16.36 15.71 19.09
N PHE A 431 -16.07 14.45 18.80
CA PHE A 431 -15.42 13.48 19.69
C PHE A 431 -14.11 13.01 19.06
N LYS A 432 -13.10 12.84 19.88
CA LYS A 432 -11.81 12.24 19.51
C LYS A 432 -11.71 10.87 20.17
N TRP A 433 -11.35 9.86 19.39
CA TRP A 433 -11.26 8.48 19.85
C TRP A 433 -9.90 7.89 19.49
N SER A 434 -9.04 7.71 20.48
CA SER A 434 -7.75 7.02 20.30
C SER A 434 -7.96 5.53 20.47
N THR A 435 -7.73 4.72 19.43
CA THR A 435 -8.03 3.29 19.41
C THR A 435 -7.10 2.50 18.48
N LYS A 436 -6.88 1.23 18.82
CA LYS A 436 -6.08 0.30 18.00
C LYS A 436 -6.75 -0.06 16.68
N TYR A 437 -8.08 0.02 16.59
CA TYR A 437 -8.83 -0.29 15.36
C TYR A 437 -8.69 0.78 14.28
N ALA A 438 -8.15 1.95 14.63
CA ALA A 438 -7.79 3.01 13.68
C ALA A 438 -6.34 2.88 13.20
N CYS A 439 -5.59 1.85 13.64
CA CYS A 439 -4.27 1.55 13.13
C CYS A 439 -4.38 0.64 11.91
N PRO A 440 -3.57 0.88 10.86
CA PRO A 440 -3.49 -0.06 9.75
C PRO A 440 -3.00 -1.40 10.27
N GLN A 441 -3.58 -2.50 9.80
CA GLN A 441 -3.07 -3.82 10.18
C GLN A 441 -1.68 -4.03 9.59
N PRO A 442 -0.71 -4.55 10.38
CA PRO A 442 0.61 -4.85 9.84
C PRO A 442 0.47 -5.87 8.71
N PRO A 443 1.10 -5.64 7.55
CA PRO A 443 1.06 -6.60 6.46
C PRO A 443 1.72 -7.91 6.88
N VAL A 444 1.13 -9.02 6.43
CA VAL A 444 1.66 -10.36 6.63
C VAL A 444 2.63 -10.66 5.50
N GLU A 445 3.89 -10.93 5.85
CA GLU A 445 4.91 -11.28 4.87
C GLU A 445 4.57 -12.63 4.23
N CYS A 446 4.59 -12.66 2.90
CA CYS A 446 4.23 -13.86 2.11
C CYS A 446 5.43 -14.69 1.68
N ILE A 447 6.56 -14.43 2.33
CA ILE A 447 7.84 -15.06 2.08
C ILE A 447 8.24 -15.84 3.32
N VAL A 448 8.79 -17.01 3.08
CA VAL A 448 9.32 -17.86 4.14
C VAL A 448 10.66 -18.42 3.71
N MET A 449 11.53 -18.61 4.69
CA MET A 449 12.82 -19.23 4.52
C MET A 449 12.89 -20.54 5.28
N ASP A 450 13.47 -21.55 4.66
CA ASP A 450 13.87 -22.76 5.33
C ASP A 450 15.15 -22.51 6.14
N GLU A 451 15.06 -22.62 7.47
CA GLU A 451 16.19 -22.38 8.37
C GLU A 451 17.33 -23.40 8.21
N ALA A 452 17.06 -24.60 7.69
CA ALA A 452 18.07 -25.64 7.51
C ALA A 452 18.83 -25.50 6.20
N THR A 453 18.15 -25.06 5.13
CA THR A 453 18.74 -24.95 3.79
C THR A 453 19.02 -23.52 3.35
N HIS A 454 18.54 -22.52 4.10
CA HIS A 454 18.55 -21.10 3.75
C HIS A 454 17.86 -20.77 2.43
N ARG A 455 17.04 -21.68 1.90
CA ARG A 455 16.24 -21.43 0.70
C ARG A 455 15.06 -20.54 1.01
N GLN A 456 14.80 -19.61 0.11
CA GLN A 456 13.67 -18.68 0.18
C GLN A 456 12.54 -19.20 -0.71
N TYR A 457 11.31 -18.96 -0.26
CA TYR A 457 10.07 -19.28 -0.94
C TYR A 457 9.21 -18.03 -0.94
N ASP A 458 8.58 -17.73 -2.08
CA ASP A 458 7.78 -16.52 -2.26
C ASP A 458 6.39 -16.89 -2.78
N LEU A 459 5.39 -16.72 -1.91
CA LEU A 459 3.97 -16.94 -2.23
C LEU A 459 3.24 -15.65 -2.61
N SER A 460 3.93 -14.51 -2.72
CA SER A 460 3.32 -13.21 -3.00
C SER A 460 2.55 -13.18 -4.33
N SER A 461 2.96 -13.98 -5.33
CA SER A 461 2.26 -14.12 -6.61
C SER A 461 0.84 -14.71 -6.49
N LEU A 462 0.51 -15.32 -5.34
CA LEU A 462 -0.82 -15.84 -5.04
C LEU A 462 -1.68 -14.88 -4.22
N SER A 463 -1.14 -13.74 -3.77
CA SER A 463 -1.85 -12.71 -3.02
C SER A 463 -2.62 -11.80 -3.98
N LYS A 464 -3.93 -12.02 -4.12
CA LYS A 464 -4.76 -11.27 -5.09
C LYS A 464 -5.18 -9.91 -4.56
N ALA A 465 -4.89 -8.85 -5.31
CA ALA A 465 -5.32 -7.48 -5.02
C ALA A 465 -6.78 -7.24 -5.45
N LEU A 466 -7.37 -6.10 -5.07
CA LEU A 466 -8.83 -5.88 -5.18
C LEU A 466 -9.40 -5.88 -6.59
N ASP A 467 -8.60 -5.48 -7.57
CA ASP A 467 -8.97 -5.49 -8.98
C ASP A 467 -8.95 -6.91 -9.57
N GLU A 468 -8.47 -7.88 -8.81
CA GLU A 468 -8.47 -9.29 -9.17
C GLU A 468 -9.56 -10.09 -8.45
N ASP A 469 -9.98 -11.18 -9.08
CA ASP A 469 -10.91 -12.13 -8.48
C ASP A 469 -10.23 -12.96 -7.38
N ASN A 470 -11.02 -13.36 -6.38
CA ASN A 470 -10.56 -14.27 -5.32
C ASN A 470 -10.33 -15.67 -5.88
N TRP A 471 -9.34 -16.40 -5.33
CA TRP A 471 -9.24 -17.83 -5.56
C TRP A 471 -10.49 -18.54 -5.02
N SER A 472 -11.02 -19.49 -5.79
CA SER A 472 -12.21 -20.20 -5.36
C SER A 472 -12.20 -21.69 -5.71
N TYR A 473 -12.86 -22.47 -4.85
CA TYR A 473 -12.99 -23.91 -5.03
C TYR A 473 -14.39 -24.36 -4.68
N VAL A 474 -15.04 -25.12 -5.57
CA VAL A 474 -16.34 -25.74 -5.31
C VAL A 474 -16.14 -27.20 -4.90
N ASP A 475 -16.40 -27.51 -3.63
CA ASP A 475 -16.51 -28.89 -3.17
C ASP A 475 -17.87 -29.46 -3.58
N SER A 476 -17.83 -30.36 -4.56
CA SER A 476 -18.99 -31.07 -5.11
C SER A 476 -18.96 -32.57 -4.79
N ARG A 477 -18.11 -33.01 -3.85
CA ARG A 477 -18.02 -34.43 -3.44
C ARG A 477 -19.34 -34.97 -2.91
N ASP A 478 -20.15 -34.12 -2.27
CA ASP A 478 -21.55 -34.38 -1.98
C ASP A 478 -22.44 -33.54 -2.91
N ALA A 479 -23.05 -34.18 -3.90
CA ALA A 479 -23.94 -33.53 -4.85
C ALA A 479 -25.19 -32.91 -4.21
N THR A 480 -25.53 -33.27 -2.97
CA THR A 480 -26.67 -32.73 -2.22
C THR A 480 -26.31 -31.53 -1.34
N SER A 481 -25.01 -31.29 -1.10
CA SER A 481 -24.50 -30.16 -0.32
C SER A 481 -23.22 -29.61 -0.95
N LYS A 482 -23.37 -28.87 -2.05
CA LYS A 482 -22.26 -28.14 -2.66
C LYS A 482 -21.80 -27.00 -1.74
N HIS A 483 -20.51 -26.88 -1.54
CA HIS A 483 -19.89 -25.78 -0.79
C HIS A 483 -18.86 -25.08 -1.67
N LYS A 484 -18.86 -23.75 -1.69
CA LYS A 484 -17.82 -22.97 -2.37
C LYS A 484 -16.96 -22.26 -1.33
N TYR A 485 -15.66 -22.29 -1.55
CA TYR A 485 -14.67 -21.69 -0.66
C TYR A 485 -13.98 -20.56 -1.41
N TYR A 486 -13.95 -19.39 -0.81
CA TYR A 486 -13.11 -18.28 -1.25
C TYR A 486 -11.88 -18.22 -0.38
N ILE A 487 -10.71 -18.04 -0.99
CA ILE A 487 -9.42 -18.03 -0.32
C ILE A 487 -8.57 -16.91 -0.92
N ASN A 488 -7.82 -16.22 -0.06
CA ASN A 488 -6.70 -15.39 -0.48
C ASN A 488 -5.45 -15.78 0.31
N VAL A 489 -4.27 -15.40 -0.17
CA VAL A 489 -2.98 -15.77 0.43
C VAL A 489 -2.39 -14.56 1.15
N CYS A 490 -1.97 -14.73 2.40
CA CYS A 490 -1.39 -13.69 3.26
C CYS A 490 -2.25 -12.45 3.55
N ARG A 491 -3.43 -12.34 2.94
CA ARG A 491 -4.35 -11.21 3.09
C ARG A 491 -5.80 -11.67 3.19
N PRO A 492 -6.73 -10.77 3.56
CA PRO A 492 -8.16 -11.04 3.47
C PRO A 492 -8.62 -11.36 2.04
N VAL A 493 -9.73 -12.09 1.90
CA VAL A 493 -10.44 -12.19 0.63
C VAL A 493 -10.89 -10.81 0.18
N ASN A 494 -10.80 -10.56 -1.13
CA ASN A 494 -11.32 -9.35 -1.75
C ASN A 494 -12.82 -9.21 -1.45
N PRO A 495 -13.36 -7.97 -1.38
CA PRO A 495 -14.72 -7.69 -0.95
C PRO A 495 -15.75 -8.60 -1.60
N ASN A 496 -16.32 -9.48 -0.79
CA ASN A 496 -17.38 -10.38 -1.18
C ASN A 496 -18.51 -10.27 -0.14
N PRO A 497 -19.73 -9.86 -0.53
CA PRO A 497 -20.87 -9.70 0.39
C PRO A 497 -21.24 -10.96 1.19
N LEU A 498 -20.87 -12.14 0.69
CA LEU A 498 -21.14 -13.44 1.32
C LEU A 498 -20.06 -13.82 2.35
N CYS A 499 -18.90 -13.19 2.29
CA CYS A 499 -17.80 -13.38 3.24
C CYS A 499 -17.82 -12.33 4.35
N GLY A 500 -17.16 -12.64 5.45
CA GLY A 500 -16.92 -11.72 6.55
C GLY A 500 -15.70 -10.83 6.28
N PRO A 501 -15.64 -9.63 6.88
CA PRO A 501 -14.48 -8.78 6.76
C PRO A 501 -13.24 -9.43 7.38
N PHE A 502 -12.07 -9.19 6.78
CA PHE A 502 -10.77 -9.76 7.16
C PHE A 502 -10.63 -11.28 7.10
N ALA A 503 -11.67 -12.00 6.71
CA ALA A 503 -11.57 -13.43 6.49
C ALA A 503 -10.58 -13.67 5.35
N ALA A 504 -9.50 -14.39 5.60
CA ALA A 504 -8.59 -14.85 4.55
C ALA A 504 -9.14 -16.08 3.81
N ALA A 505 -10.12 -16.75 4.43
CA ALA A 505 -10.93 -17.77 3.79
C ALA A 505 -12.39 -17.72 4.28
N CYS A 506 -13.33 -18.08 3.41
CA CYS A 506 -14.76 -18.05 3.69
C CYS A 506 -15.48 -19.20 2.95
N GLN A 507 -16.63 -19.65 3.48
CA GLN A 507 -17.47 -20.68 2.85
C GLN A 507 -18.83 -20.11 2.46
N THR A 508 -19.28 -20.38 1.25
CA THR A 508 -20.64 -20.17 0.77
C THR A 508 -21.33 -21.50 0.45
N ASN A 509 -22.65 -21.47 0.42
CA ASN A 509 -23.52 -22.61 0.12
C ASN A 509 -24.42 -22.26 -1.07
N PHE A 510 -25.10 -23.27 -1.61
CA PHE A 510 -26.06 -23.09 -2.70
C PHE A 510 -27.48 -23.44 -2.24
N ASP A 511 -28.43 -22.52 -2.43
CA ASP A 511 -29.87 -22.75 -2.30
C ASP A 511 -30.51 -22.72 -3.69
N GLY A 512 -30.71 -23.89 -4.28
CA GLY A 512 -31.03 -24.01 -5.70
C GLY A 512 -29.88 -23.53 -6.58
N GLU A 513 -30.12 -22.52 -7.42
CA GLU A 513 -29.12 -21.87 -8.29
C GLU A 513 -28.59 -20.55 -7.70
N GLN A 514 -28.86 -20.29 -6.42
CA GLN A 514 -28.41 -19.07 -5.75
C GLN A 514 -27.30 -19.37 -4.74
N GLU A 515 -26.16 -18.69 -4.92
CA GLU A 515 -25.09 -18.68 -3.92
C GLU A 515 -25.51 -17.83 -2.70
N ILE A 516 -25.41 -18.42 -1.51
CA ILE A 516 -25.77 -17.79 -0.24
C ILE A 516 -24.63 -17.92 0.78
N ALA A 517 -24.60 -17.01 1.74
CA ALA A 517 -23.57 -17.02 2.78
C ALA A 517 -23.64 -18.30 3.62
N GLY A 518 -22.51 -18.99 3.75
CA GLY A 518 -22.33 -20.13 4.64
C GLY A 518 -21.60 -19.70 5.91
N ILE A 519 -20.30 -20.01 5.98
CA ILE A 519 -19.42 -19.58 7.07
C ILE A 519 -18.65 -18.35 6.62
N LYS A 520 -19.00 -17.20 7.19
CA LYS A 520 -18.44 -15.90 6.80
C LYS A 520 -16.93 -15.78 7.06
N ASN A 521 -16.39 -16.45 8.07
CA ASN A 521 -14.97 -16.37 8.40
C ASN A 521 -14.44 -17.76 8.80
N LEU A 522 -13.56 -18.33 7.98
CA LEU A 522 -12.82 -19.57 8.24
C LEU A 522 -11.42 -19.34 8.82
N GLY A 523 -11.03 -18.09 9.04
CA GLY A 523 -9.76 -17.69 9.61
C GLY A 523 -9.25 -16.38 9.02
N VAL A 524 -8.40 -15.71 9.78
CA VAL A 524 -7.71 -14.47 9.45
C VAL A 524 -6.23 -14.78 9.22
N ALA A 525 -5.66 -14.25 8.13
CA ALA A 525 -4.22 -14.28 7.87
C ALA A 525 -3.52 -13.33 8.86
N SER A 526 -2.74 -13.88 9.78
CA SER A 526 -2.11 -13.10 10.86
C SER A 526 -0.64 -13.48 11.11
N SER A 527 -0.12 -14.45 10.38
CA SER A 527 1.25 -14.93 10.49
C SER A 527 1.76 -15.37 9.13
N ALA A 528 3.06 -15.19 8.88
CA ALA A 528 3.75 -15.65 7.68
C ALA A 528 3.66 -17.18 7.50
N PRO A 529 3.86 -17.70 6.28
CA PRO A 529 3.92 -19.13 6.02
C PRO A 529 5.10 -19.80 6.76
N THR A 530 5.00 -21.11 6.94
CA THR A 530 6.02 -21.93 7.62
C THR A 530 6.49 -23.06 6.71
N VAL A 531 7.75 -23.48 6.83
CA VAL A 531 8.28 -24.63 6.06
C VAL A 531 8.04 -25.92 6.84
N GLU A 532 7.29 -26.87 6.25
CA GLU A 532 7.13 -28.22 6.83
C GLU A 532 8.27 -29.15 6.40
N SER A 533 8.65 -29.05 5.12
CA SER A 533 9.82 -29.72 4.53
C SER A 533 10.18 -29.03 3.21
N GLU A 534 11.31 -29.36 2.60
CA GLU A 534 11.71 -28.77 1.31
C GLU A 534 10.59 -28.87 0.26
N GLY A 535 10.11 -27.72 -0.22
CA GLY A 535 9.03 -27.63 -1.21
C GLY A 535 7.63 -27.90 -0.67
N ASN A 536 7.44 -27.97 0.65
CA ASN A 536 6.14 -28.08 1.30
C ASN A 536 5.99 -27.00 2.37
N LEU A 537 5.08 -26.06 2.15
CA LEU A 537 4.84 -24.92 3.02
C LEU A 537 3.45 -25.02 3.64
N LEU A 538 3.30 -24.48 4.84
CA LEU A 538 2.03 -24.42 5.56
C LEU A 538 1.70 -22.98 5.93
N MET A 539 0.54 -22.53 5.48
CA MET A 539 -0.09 -21.29 5.94
C MET A 539 -1.24 -21.63 6.90
N ARG A 540 -1.31 -20.91 8.03
CA ARG A 540 -2.37 -21.08 9.04
C ARG A 540 -3.17 -19.81 9.21
N TYR A 541 -4.48 -19.92 9.05
CA TYR A 541 -5.43 -18.86 9.36
C TYR A 541 -6.17 -19.21 10.64
N VAL A 542 -6.25 -18.26 11.56
CA VAL A 542 -6.79 -18.45 12.91
C VAL A 542 -7.89 -17.44 13.20
N ASN A 543 -8.54 -17.55 14.36
CA ASN A 543 -9.60 -16.62 14.77
C ASN A 543 -10.78 -16.56 13.77
N GLY A 544 -11.14 -17.70 13.18
CA GLY A 544 -12.35 -17.83 12.39
C GLY A 544 -13.63 -17.78 13.24
N SER A 545 -14.76 -18.09 12.62
CA SER A 545 -16.06 -18.19 13.30
C SER A 545 -16.05 -19.30 14.36
N THR A 546 -16.98 -19.27 15.31
CA THR A 546 -17.13 -20.36 16.28
C THR A 546 -17.63 -21.63 15.60
N CYS A 547 -16.92 -22.74 15.72
CA CYS A 547 -17.37 -24.04 15.21
C CYS A 547 -18.38 -24.71 16.13
N SER A 548 -19.09 -25.71 15.58
CA SER A 548 -20.18 -26.46 16.22
C SER A 548 -19.76 -27.21 17.50
N ALA A 549 -18.48 -27.56 17.64
CA ALA A 549 -17.92 -28.33 18.75
C ALA A 549 -17.27 -27.43 19.82
N GLY A 550 -18.07 -26.95 20.77
CA GLY A 550 -17.56 -26.48 22.07
C GLY A 550 -16.93 -25.07 22.10
N GLY A 551 -17.30 -24.18 21.18
CA GLY A 551 -16.90 -22.77 21.22
C GLY A 551 -15.44 -22.50 20.84
N LYS A 552 -14.76 -23.47 20.20
CA LYS A 552 -13.48 -23.22 19.53
C LYS A 552 -13.69 -22.34 18.29
N LEU A 553 -12.67 -21.59 17.92
CA LEU A 553 -12.65 -20.80 16.68
C LEU A 553 -12.11 -21.67 15.54
N ILE A 554 -12.65 -21.48 14.34
CA ILE A 554 -12.22 -22.20 13.14
C ILE A 554 -10.78 -21.80 12.78
N GLU A 555 -9.99 -22.80 12.38
CA GLU A 555 -8.66 -22.67 11.78
C GLU A 555 -8.71 -23.17 10.33
N THR A 556 -8.05 -22.48 9.42
CA THR A 556 -7.78 -22.97 8.05
C THR A 556 -6.29 -23.25 7.88
N ARG A 557 -5.95 -24.37 7.27
CA ARG A 557 -4.59 -24.80 6.94
C ARG A 557 -4.47 -24.96 5.44
N ILE A 558 -3.54 -24.25 4.82
CA ILE A 558 -3.25 -24.38 3.39
C ILE A 558 -1.86 -24.98 3.26
N HIS A 559 -1.81 -26.21 2.76
CA HIS A 559 -0.58 -26.91 2.44
C HIS A 559 -0.21 -26.59 0.99
N PHE A 560 0.86 -25.82 0.81
CA PHE A 560 1.42 -25.54 -0.49
C PHE A 560 2.47 -26.58 -0.83
N ARG A 561 2.37 -27.19 -2.02
CA ARG A 561 3.31 -28.18 -2.53
C ARG A 561 3.93 -27.67 -3.83
N CYS A 562 5.26 -27.59 -3.87
CA CYS A 562 6.02 -27.21 -5.06
C CYS A 562 5.70 -28.15 -6.22
N ARG A 563 5.22 -27.56 -7.32
CA ARG A 563 4.99 -28.23 -8.59
C ARG A 563 5.43 -27.32 -9.75
N PRO A 564 6.64 -27.54 -10.31
CA PRO A 564 7.15 -26.73 -11.41
C PRO A 564 6.25 -26.80 -12.66
N GLY A 565 6.07 -25.68 -13.35
CA GLY A 565 5.26 -25.50 -14.56
C GLY A 565 3.77 -25.22 -14.31
N GLU A 566 3.31 -25.38 -13.08
CA GLU A 566 1.90 -25.29 -12.70
C GLU A 566 1.48 -23.86 -12.35
N LEU A 567 1.58 -22.96 -13.34
CA LEU A 567 1.20 -21.54 -13.24
C LEU A 567 -0.31 -21.31 -13.04
N ALA A 568 -1.13 -22.22 -13.55
CA ALA A 568 -2.59 -22.11 -13.52
C ALA A 568 -3.16 -23.21 -12.61
N SER A 569 -3.12 -22.97 -11.30
CA SER A 569 -3.55 -23.93 -10.28
C SER A 569 -4.47 -23.28 -9.25
N SER A 570 -5.31 -24.09 -8.62
CA SER A 570 -6.27 -23.66 -7.61
C SER A 570 -6.16 -24.53 -6.36
N PRO A 571 -6.48 -23.99 -5.17
CA PRO A 571 -6.53 -24.79 -3.95
C PRO A 571 -7.71 -25.75 -4.02
N TYR A 572 -7.60 -26.91 -3.39
CA TYR A 572 -8.73 -27.81 -3.20
C TYR A 572 -8.81 -28.32 -1.77
N LEU A 573 -10.04 -28.56 -1.31
CA LEU A 573 -10.29 -29.01 0.05
C LEU A 573 -9.87 -30.48 0.22
N LEU A 574 -8.82 -30.72 1.01
CA LEU A 574 -8.41 -32.07 1.39
C LEU A 574 -9.45 -32.69 2.32
N GLU A 575 -9.63 -32.07 3.48
CA GLU A 575 -10.44 -32.60 4.56
C GLU A 575 -10.92 -31.52 5.53
N VAL A 576 -11.99 -31.84 6.25
CA VAL A 576 -12.50 -31.06 7.38
C VAL A 576 -12.37 -31.91 8.64
N LEU A 577 -11.58 -31.42 9.59
CA LEU A 577 -11.21 -32.11 10.82
C LEU A 577 -11.90 -31.45 12.03
N ASP A 578 -11.76 -32.10 13.19
CA ASP A 578 -12.23 -31.60 14.49
C ASP A 578 -13.70 -31.14 14.48
N ASP A 579 -14.59 -31.95 13.88
CA ASP A 579 -16.03 -31.68 13.77
C ASP A 579 -16.37 -30.30 13.15
N GLY A 580 -15.59 -29.87 12.14
CA GLY A 580 -15.81 -28.59 11.46
C GLY A 580 -15.05 -27.41 12.06
N CYS A 581 -14.03 -27.66 12.89
CA CYS A 581 -13.18 -26.61 13.43
C CYS A 581 -11.87 -26.41 12.65
N VAL A 582 -11.46 -27.37 11.82
CA VAL A 582 -10.20 -27.25 11.04
C VAL A 582 -10.45 -27.61 9.59
N TYR A 583 -10.22 -26.67 8.68
CA TYR A 583 -10.33 -26.86 7.23
C TYR A 583 -8.94 -26.97 6.62
N SER A 584 -8.65 -28.08 5.94
CA SER A 584 -7.34 -28.32 5.33
C SER A 584 -7.43 -28.33 3.81
N PHE A 585 -6.64 -27.47 3.16
CA PHE A 585 -6.53 -27.34 1.71
C PHE A 585 -5.15 -27.79 1.24
N LEU A 586 -5.07 -28.36 0.02
CA LEU A 586 -3.82 -28.53 -0.70
C LEU A 586 -3.81 -27.59 -1.90
N TRP A 587 -2.67 -26.97 -2.13
CA TRP A 587 -2.41 -26.19 -3.34
C TRP A 587 -1.09 -26.63 -3.95
N GLU A 588 -1.15 -27.23 -5.13
CA GLU A 588 0.02 -27.58 -5.90
C GLU A 588 0.33 -26.46 -6.88
N THR A 589 1.43 -25.73 -6.67
CA THR A 589 1.73 -24.51 -7.42
C THR A 589 3.24 -24.33 -7.57
N GLU A 590 3.65 -23.63 -8.61
CA GLU A 590 5.05 -23.29 -8.85
C GLU A 590 5.59 -22.31 -7.80
N ALA A 591 4.76 -21.41 -7.27
CA ALA A 591 5.15 -20.42 -6.27
C ALA A 591 5.64 -21.06 -4.95
N ALA A 592 5.23 -22.30 -4.68
CA ALA A 592 5.67 -23.07 -3.52
C ALA A 592 7.08 -23.68 -3.69
N CYS A 593 7.68 -23.55 -4.87
CA CYS A 593 9.03 -23.99 -5.15
C CYS A 593 10.06 -23.01 -4.60
N PRO A 594 11.25 -23.49 -4.19
CA PRO A 594 12.30 -22.60 -3.75
C PRO A 594 12.72 -21.67 -4.90
N ILE A 595 13.08 -20.44 -4.58
CA ILE A 595 13.60 -19.49 -5.56
C ILE A 595 14.97 -19.99 -6.03
N LEU A 596 15.13 -20.13 -7.34
CA LEU A 596 16.36 -20.63 -7.97
C LEU A 596 16.83 -19.66 -9.06
N THR A 597 18.14 -19.54 -9.25
CA THR A 597 18.69 -18.82 -10.40
C THR A 597 18.91 -19.73 -11.60
N SER A 598 18.56 -19.22 -12.77
CA SER A 598 18.77 -19.86 -14.07
C SER A 598 19.72 -19.04 -14.92
N LYS A 599 20.61 -19.73 -15.66
CA LYS A 599 21.48 -19.12 -16.67
C LYS A 599 21.00 -19.53 -18.06
N GLY A 600 20.80 -18.54 -18.93
CA GLY A 600 20.30 -18.72 -20.29
C GLY A 600 21.39 -18.60 -21.37
N THR A 601 21.04 -18.90 -22.62
CA THR A 601 21.88 -18.72 -23.81
C THR A 601 21.07 -18.11 -24.95
N GLU A 602 21.71 -17.55 -25.97
CA GLU A 602 21.01 -17.00 -27.15
C GLU A 602 19.93 -15.93 -26.82
N CYS A 603 20.16 -15.15 -25.75
CA CYS A 603 19.24 -14.10 -25.29
C CYS A 603 17.90 -14.59 -24.74
N THR A 604 17.82 -15.88 -24.38
CA THR A 604 16.66 -16.45 -23.71
C THR A 604 17.08 -17.11 -22.40
N VAL A 605 16.21 -17.06 -21.40
CA VAL A 605 16.39 -17.73 -20.10
C VAL A 605 15.07 -18.32 -19.64
N GLU A 606 15.10 -19.58 -19.24
CA GLU A 606 13.93 -20.30 -18.73
C GLU A 606 13.90 -20.20 -17.21
N ASP A 607 12.78 -19.76 -16.68
CA ASP A 607 12.49 -19.87 -15.26
C ASP A 607 12.09 -21.30 -14.91
N LYS A 608 12.80 -21.93 -13.97
CA LYS A 608 12.62 -23.36 -13.67
C LYS A 608 11.35 -23.65 -12.87
N ASN A 609 10.80 -22.65 -12.18
CA ASN A 609 9.60 -22.84 -11.37
C ASN A 609 8.38 -22.70 -12.26
N SER A 610 8.21 -21.57 -12.94
CA SER A 610 7.08 -21.31 -13.84
C SER A 610 7.13 -22.05 -15.18
N GLY A 611 8.33 -22.45 -15.64
CA GLY A 611 8.56 -22.93 -17.01
C GLY A 611 8.51 -21.82 -18.07
N TYR A 612 8.36 -20.55 -17.65
CA TYR A 612 8.27 -19.43 -18.58
C TYR A 612 9.63 -19.12 -19.21
N LEU A 613 9.65 -18.90 -20.52
CA LEU A 613 10.84 -18.53 -21.27
C LEU A 613 10.89 -17.01 -21.50
N PHE A 614 11.74 -16.33 -20.75
CA PHE A 614 12.09 -14.94 -21.03
C PHE A 614 12.87 -14.86 -22.33
N ASN A 615 12.38 -14.04 -23.26
CA ASN A 615 12.98 -13.87 -24.58
C ASN A 615 13.26 -12.39 -24.86
N LEU A 616 14.53 -12.00 -24.73
CA LEU A 616 14.97 -10.61 -24.89
C LEU A 616 15.41 -10.30 -26.33
N ASN A 617 15.22 -11.22 -27.30
CA ASN A 617 15.66 -11.03 -28.68
C ASN A 617 15.05 -9.81 -29.36
N SER A 618 13.83 -9.43 -28.98
CA SER A 618 13.14 -8.24 -29.52
C SER A 618 13.78 -6.91 -29.08
N LEU A 619 14.67 -6.95 -28.07
CA LEU A 619 15.49 -5.80 -27.64
C LEU A 619 16.80 -5.67 -28.43
N LYS A 620 17.14 -6.62 -29.33
CA LYS A 620 18.29 -6.46 -30.23
C LYS A 620 18.10 -5.21 -31.08
N SER A 621 19.08 -4.30 -31.03
CA SER A 621 19.12 -3.12 -31.91
C SER A 621 20.13 -3.34 -33.03
N ASP A 622 19.80 -2.90 -34.25
CA ASP A 622 20.73 -2.88 -35.39
C ASP A 622 21.87 -1.87 -35.20
N ASN A 623 21.67 -0.89 -34.31
CA ASN A 623 22.64 0.15 -33.98
C ASN A 623 23.12 -0.02 -32.53
N HIS A 624 22.54 0.76 -31.62
CA HIS A 624 22.84 0.81 -30.19
C HIS A 624 21.73 1.55 -29.46
N TYR A 625 21.73 1.45 -28.14
CA TYR A 625 20.99 2.30 -27.22
C TYR A 625 21.93 3.32 -26.59
N GLU A 626 21.45 4.54 -26.41
CA GLU A 626 22.14 5.60 -25.66
C GLU A 626 21.39 5.78 -24.34
N PRO A 627 22.05 5.61 -23.19
CA PRO A 627 21.35 5.74 -21.91
C PRO A 627 20.81 7.15 -21.69
N ARG A 628 19.68 7.26 -20.98
CA ARG A 628 19.05 8.56 -20.66
C ARG A 628 19.98 9.47 -19.85
N LYS A 629 20.60 8.93 -18.80
CA LYS A 629 21.57 9.64 -17.95
C LYS A 629 22.97 9.48 -18.52
N LYS A 630 23.61 10.62 -18.84
CA LYS A 630 25.03 10.63 -19.24
C LYS A 630 25.89 10.47 -17.99
N VAL A 631 26.77 9.48 -18.00
CA VAL A 631 27.82 9.33 -16.99
C VAL A 631 28.82 10.48 -17.18
N ALA A 632 29.11 11.22 -16.12
CA ALA A 632 30.01 12.38 -16.17
C ALA A 632 31.39 12.03 -16.77
N ASP A 633 31.90 10.82 -16.47
CA ASP A 633 33.18 10.31 -16.96
C ASP A 633 33.08 9.50 -18.27
N LEU A 634 31.87 9.11 -18.70
CA LEU A 634 31.60 8.34 -19.92
C LEU A 634 30.41 8.94 -20.72
N PRO A 635 30.56 10.15 -21.29
CA PRO A 635 29.46 10.90 -21.90
C PRO A 635 28.92 10.33 -23.23
N SER A 636 29.59 9.31 -23.78
CA SER A 636 29.23 8.64 -25.04
C SER A 636 29.09 7.13 -24.84
N THR A 637 28.41 6.73 -23.76
CA THR A 637 28.12 5.31 -23.47
C THR A 637 27.08 4.79 -24.45
N ARG A 638 27.36 3.64 -25.04
CA ARG A 638 26.49 2.96 -25.99
C ARG A 638 26.40 1.51 -25.58
N ILE A 639 25.18 1.00 -25.46
CA ILE A 639 24.93 -0.40 -25.10
C ILE A 639 24.06 -1.06 -26.15
N ASN A 640 24.10 -2.39 -26.20
CA ASN A 640 23.16 -3.16 -27.00
C ASN A 640 22.81 -4.43 -26.24
N VAL A 641 21.61 -4.95 -26.48
CA VAL A 641 21.10 -6.13 -25.79
C VAL A 641 21.28 -7.32 -26.73
N CYS A 642 22.04 -8.32 -26.29
CA CYS A 642 22.24 -9.59 -26.99
C CYS A 642 22.74 -9.51 -28.45
N SER A 643 23.29 -8.37 -28.87
CA SER A 643 23.94 -8.21 -30.16
C SER A 643 25.17 -7.30 -30.04
N GLY A 644 26.09 -7.42 -30.99
CA GLY A 644 27.29 -6.59 -31.02
C GLY A 644 26.99 -5.17 -31.48
N ILE A 645 27.62 -4.17 -30.87
CA ILE A 645 27.62 -2.79 -31.38
C ILE A 645 28.54 -2.71 -32.59
N ALA A 646 28.13 -2.04 -33.67
CA ALA A 646 28.95 -1.89 -34.86
C ALA A 646 30.30 -1.20 -34.54
N ASN A 647 31.42 -1.80 -34.97
CA ASN A 647 32.79 -1.40 -34.60
C ASN A 647 33.17 0.05 -34.99
N ASN A 648 32.45 0.68 -35.92
CA ASN A 648 32.66 2.06 -36.34
C ASN A 648 32.03 3.09 -35.41
N ILE A 649 31.26 2.64 -34.41
CA ILE A 649 30.46 3.49 -33.52
C ILE A 649 31.13 3.63 -32.14
N CYS A 650 31.92 2.68 -31.65
CA CYS A 650 32.61 2.84 -30.36
C CYS A 650 33.79 3.83 -30.45
N PRO A 651 33.87 4.89 -29.61
CA PRO A 651 34.98 5.83 -29.64
C PRO A 651 36.30 5.15 -29.27
N ALA A 652 37.38 5.51 -29.96
CA ALA A 652 38.71 4.98 -29.67
C ALA A 652 39.22 5.54 -28.34
N ILE A 653 39.32 4.72 -27.31
CA ILE A 653 40.03 5.07 -26.07
C ILE A 653 41.54 5.11 -26.41
N ASN A 654 42.19 6.26 -26.24
CA ASN A 654 43.62 6.48 -26.49
C ASN A 654 44.11 6.16 -27.93
N GLY A 655 43.32 6.47 -28.95
CA GLY A 655 43.79 6.44 -30.36
C GLY A 655 44.04 5.05 -30.95
N LYS A 656 43.65 3.96 -30.27
CA LYS A 656 43.66 2.60 -30.84
C LYS A 656 42.24 2.19 -31.19
N ARG A 657 42.00 1.89 -32.47
CA ARG A 657 40.74 1.29 -32.95
C ARG A 657 40.66 -0.16 -32.46
N GLY A 658 39.70 -0.47 -31.61
CA GLY A 658 39.44 -1.83 -31.14
C GLY A 658 38.86 -2.69 -32.26
N ARG A 659 39.55 -3.78 -32.61
CA ARG A 659 38.88 -4.98 -33.13
C ARG A 659 38.21 -5.66 -31.95
N SER A 660 37.03 -6.24 -32.18
CA SER A 660 36.32 -7.25 -31.38
C SER A 660 37.03 -7.64 -30.07
N MET A 661 36.42 -7.30 -28.93
CA MET A 661 36.96 -7.46 -27.58
C MET A 661 37.81 -8.74 -27.39
N ARG A 662 39.12 -8.58 -27.54
CA ARG A 662 40.13 -9.28 -26.74
C ARG A 662 41.14 -8.24 -26.25
N SER A 663 40.97 -7.90 -24.97
CA SER A 663 41.88 -7.25 -24.02
C SER A 663 43.03 -6.40 -24.58
N VAL A 664 42.98 -5.08 -24.35
CA VAL A 664 44.17 -4.28 -24.03
C VAL A 664 43.77 -3.18 -23.02
N GLY A 665 44.01 -3.43 -21.73
CA GLY A 665 43.97 -2.43 -20.64
C GLY A 665 42.61 -2.23 -19.96
N SER A 666 42.53 -2.60 -18.66
CA SER A 666 41.40 -2.42 -17.71
C SER A 666 40.01 -2.83 -18.23
N LEU A 667 39.65 -4.10 -17.97
CA LEU A 667 38.32 -4.65 -18.27
C LEU A 667 37.23 -3.78 -17.64
N HIS A 668 36.38 -3.20 -18.49
CA HIS A 668 35.13 -2.60 -18.04
C HIS A 668 34.04 -3.66 -18.12
N GLU A 669 33.49 -4.09 -16.99
CA GLU A 669 32.34 -4.99 -16.96
C GLU A 669 31.06 -4.14 -16.96
N ALA A 670 30.13 -4.45 -17.86
CA ALA A 670 28.86 -3.77 -17.98
C ALA A 670 27.73 -4.76 -17.69
N THR A 671 26.98 -4.49 -16.63
CA THR A 671 25.82 -5.30 -16.22
C THR A 671 24.55 -4.57 -16.58
N ILE A 672 23.62 -5.27 -17.24
CA ILE A 672 22.29 -4.74 -17.58
C ILE A 672 21.28 -5.52 -16.76
N THR A 673 20.57 -4.84 -15.87
CA THR A 673 19.41 -5.35 -15.14
C THR A 673 18.17 -5.08 -15.96
N PHE A 674 17.31 -6.08 -16.12
CA PHE A 674 16.00 -5.90 -16.76
C PHE A 674 14.92 -5.96 -15.69
N SER A 675 14.15 -4.90 -15.55
CA SER A 675 13.06 -4.81 -14.57
C SER A 675 11.71 -4.90 -15.26
N CYS A 676 10.78 -5.64 -14.65
CA CYS A 676 9.42 -5.78 -15.17
C CYS A 676 8.68 -4.43 -15.12
N ASN A 677 8.17 -3.99 -16.25
CA ASN A 677 7.23 -2.88 -16.33
C ASN A 677 6.26 -3.11 -17.50
N ARG A 678 4.99 -3.37 -17.18
CA ARG A 678 3.93 -3.69 -18.16
C ARG A 678 3.37 -2.45 -18.86
N ASP A 679 3.47 -1.28 -18.25
CA ASP A 679 2.91 -0.02 -18.75
C ASP A 679 3.82 0.63 -19.82
N ILE A 680 5.07 0.18 -19.90
CA ILE A 680 6.03 0.63 -20.90
C ILE A 680 5.82 -0.17 -22.18
N THR A 681 5.43 0.51 -23.26
CA THR A 681 5.37 -0.11 -24.58
C THR A 681 6.75 -0.67 -24.98
N PRO A 682 6.85 -1.81 -25.70
CA PRO A 682 8.14 -2.37 -26.15
C PRO A 682 8.97 -1.45 -27.07
N THR A 683 8.42 -0.29 -27.45
CA THR A 683 9.02 0.73 -28.33
C THR A 683 9.73 1.84 -27.56
N THR A 684 9.48 2.01 -26.26
CA THR A 684 10.24 2.88 -25.35
C THR A 684 11.54 2.20 -24.91
N LYS A 685 12.53 2.21 -25.79
CA LYS A 685 13.75 1.39 -25.70
C LYS A 685 14.98 2.14 -25.16
N VAL A 686 14.86 2.90 -24.07
CA VAL A 686 16.01 3.68 -23.59
C VAL A 686 16.42 3.22 -22.20
N PRO A 687 17.60 2.58 -22.05
CA PRO A 687 18.12 2.18 -20.75
C PRO A 687 18.45 3.40 -19.91
N GLU A 688 18.33 3.25 -18.60
CA GLU A 688 18.77 4.26 -17.65
C GLU A 688 20.13 3.85 -17.08
N THR A 689 21.10 4.76 -17.14
CA THR A 689 22.37 4.53 -16.43
C THR A 689 22.18 4.86 -14.97
N VAL A 690 22.49 3.87 -14.11
CA VAL A 690 22.27 4.00 -12.67
C VAL A 690 23.57 4.31 -11.94
N SER A 691 24.64 3.56 -12.23
CA SER A 691 25.95 3.81 -11.59
C SER A 691 27.10 3.29 -12.45
N CYS A 692 28.24 3.97 -12.34
CA CYS A 692 29.53 3.46 -12.79
C CYS A 692 30.52 3.71 -11.66
N ASP A 693 31.18 2.67 -11.17
CA ASP A 693 32.21 2.85 -10.16
C ASP A 693 33.55 3.26 -10.81
N GLY A 694 34.40 3.94 -10.04
CA GLY A 694 35.74 4.35 -10.47
C GLY A 694 36.70 3.18 -10.75
N SER A 695 36.23 1.93 -10.67
CA SER A 695 37.00 0.68 -10.83
C SER A 695 36.65 -0.11 -12.08
N ASN A 696 35.94 0.49 -13.04
CA ASN A 696 35.57 -0.08 -14.34
C ASN A 696 34.33 -1.01 -14.32
N GLN A 697 33.38 -0.88 -13.38
CA GLN A 697 32.08 -1.57 -13.48
C GLN A 697 30.94 -0.57 -13.70
N CYS A 698 30.12 -0.79 -14.72
CA CYS A 698 28.95 0.05 -15.02
C CYS A 698 27.67 -0.78 -14.98
N HIS A 699 26.64 -0.25 -14.33
CA HIS A 699 25.32 -0.88 -14.18
C HIS A 699 24.24 -0.06 -14.87
N PHE A 700 23.45 -0.73 -15.71
CA PHE A 700 22.34 -0.15 -16.46
C PHE A 700 21.04 -0.82 -16.01
N ASN A 701 19.98 -0.03 -15.86
CA ASN A 701 18.63 -0.56 -15.72
C ASN A 701 17.90 -0.45 -17.07
N PHE A 702 17.07 -1.45 -17.37
CA PHE A 702 16.27 -1.52 -18.59
C PHE A 702 14.87 -2.01 -18.23
N ASP A 703 13.92 -1.09 -18.07
CA ASP A 703 12.53 -1.44 -17.82
C ASP A 703 11.88 -1.99 -19.09
N THR A 704 11.27 -3.16 -19.00
CA THR A 704 10.64 -3.82 -20.14
C THR A 704 9.55 -4.81 -19.70
N PRO A 705 8.46 -4.94 -20.48
CA PRO A 705 7.45 -5.96 -20.20
C PRO A 705 7.97 -7.39 -20.47
N LEU A 706 9.09 -7.53 -21.20
CA LEU A 706 9.74 -8.83 -21.48
C LEU A 706 10.42 -9.45 -20.25
N ALA A 707 10.60 -8.69 -19.17
CA ALA A 707 11.17 -9.16 -17.91
C ALA A 707 10.09 -9.53 -16.87
N CYS A 708 8.81 -9.42 -17.25
CA CYS A 708 7.70 -9.78 -16.37
C CYS A 708 7.42 -11.28 -16.41
N LEU A 709 7.24 -11.88 -15.23
CA LEU A 709 6.59 -13.17 -15.12
C LEU A 709 5.10 -13.06 -15.51
N PRO A 710 4.51 -14.15 -16.02
CA PRO A 710 3.07 -14.23 -16.19
C PRO A 710 2.35 -14.20 -14.83
N ASP A 711 1.14 -13.64 -14.80
CA ASP A 711 0.32 -13.71 -13.59
C ASP A 711 -0.15 -15.15 -13.34
N SER A 712 -0.19 -15.54 -12.07
CA SER A 712 -0.87 -16.77 -11.67
C SER A 712 -2.38 -16.58 -11.82
N VAL A 713 -3.02 -17.40 -12.65
CA VAL A 713 -4.47 -17.31 -12.92
C VAL A 713 -5.18 -18.61 -12.56
N ASP A 714 -6.38 -18.48 -12.01
CA ASP A 714 -7.25 -19.64 -11.78
C ASP A 714 -7.86 -20.05 -13.13
N CYS A 715 -7.62 -21.29 -13.57
CA CYS A 715 -8.25 -21.82 -14.78
C CYS A 715 -9.53 -22.62 -14.48
N LEU A 716 -9.93 -22.66 -13.21
CA LEU A 716 -11.23 -23.13 -12.76
C LEU A 716 -12.17 -21.94 -12.62
N VAL A 717 -13.41 -22.10 -13.09
CA VAL A 717 -14.47 -21.12 -12.91
C VAL A 717 -15.74 -21.82 -12.48
N SER A 718 -16.56 -21.16 -11.66
CA SER A 718 -17.87 -21.67 -11.28
C SER A 718 -18.99 -20.71 -11.69
N ASP A 719 -20.12 -21.24 -12.14
CA ASP A 719 -21.33 -20.45 -12.37
C ASP A 719 -22.14 -20.21 -11.06
N SER A 720 -23.23 -19.45 -11.19
CA SER A 720 -24.18 -19.16 -10.11
C SER A 720 -24.85 -20.42 -9.54
N ALA A 721 -25.00 -21.48 -10.34
CA ALA A 721 -25.55 -22.77 -9.94
C ALA A 721 -24.54 -23.71 -9.25
N GLY A 722 -23.30 -23.25 -9.05
CA GLY A 722 -22.23 -24.02 -8.44
C GLY A 722 -21.78 -25.19 -9.32
N ASN A 723 -21.93 -25.10 -10.64
CA ASN A 723 -21.22 -25.95 -11.58
C ASN A 723 -19.81 -25.39 -11.74
N GLN A 724 -18.82 -26.27 -11.70
CA GLN A 724 -17.42 -25.89 -11.86
C GLN A 724 -16.92 -26.38 -13.21
N TYR A 725 -16.22 -25.51 -13.93
CA TYR A 725 -15.65 -25.75 -15.24
C TYR A 725 -14.14 -25.64 -15.14
N ASP A 726 -13.45 -26.58 -15.79
CA ASP A 726 -11.99 -26.67 -15.78
C ASP A 726 -11.43 -26.47 -17.18
N LEU A 727 -10.80 -25.31 -17.41
CA LEU A 727 -10.18 -24.97 -18.68
C LEU A 727 -8.67 -25.31 -18.70
N SER A 728 -8.11 -25.89 -17.63
CA SER A 728 -6.68 -26.17 -17.51
C SER A 728 -6.15 -27.06 -18.64
N SER A 729 -6.97 -27.99 -19.13
CA SER A 729 -6.63 -28.86 -20.27
C SER A 729 -6.42 -28.13 -21.60
N LEU A 730 -6.88 -26.87 -21.71
CA LEU A 730 -6.67 -26.02 -22.88
C LEU A 730 -5.41 -25.17 -22.78
N ALA A 731 -4.77 -25.12 -21.61
CA ALA A 731 -3.50 -24.44 -21.40
C ALA A 731 -2.37 -25.28 -22.00
N LYS A 732 -1.90 -24.91 -23.20
CA LYS A 732 -0.82 -25.62 -23.88
C LYS A 732 0.52 -25.30 -23.23
N GLU A 733 1.30 -26.34 -22.93
CA GLU A 733 2.71 -26.23 -22.55
C GLU A 733 3.61 -26.06 -23.78
N ASP A 734 3.24 -26.71 -24.89
CA ASP A 734 3.96 -26.70 -26.15
C ASP A 734 3.09 -26.22 -27.31
N GLY A 735 3.57 -25.18 -28.00
CA GLY A 735 2.87 -24.55 -29.12
C GLY A 735 1.66 -23.70 -28.70
N ASN A 736 0.91 -23.24 -29.69
CA ASN A 736 -0.22 -22.32 -29.50
C ASN A 736 -1.50 -22.86 -30.16
N TRP A 737 -2.65 -22.29 -29.82
CA TRP A 737 -3.88 -22.49 -30.59
C TRP A 737 -3.95 -21.45 -31.71
N GLU A 738 -4.26 -21.88 -32.92
CA GLU A 738 -4.53 -20.98 -34.04
C GLU A 738 -6.05 -20.85 -34.23
N ALA A 739 -6.57 -19.63 -34.13
CA ALA A 739 -7.96 -19.31 -34.40
C ALA A 739 -8.15 -18.97 -35.89
N VAL A 740 -9.11 -19.64 -36.52
CA VAL A 740 -9.41 -19.48 -37.96
C VAL A 740 -10.20 -18.21 -38.20
N ASP A 741 -9.66 -17.28 -39.01
CA ASP A 741 -10.42 -16.12 -39.50
C ASP A 741 -11.31 -16.55 -40.68
N THR A 742 -12.63 -16.46 -40.50
CA THR A 742 -13.63 -16.86 -41.51
C THR A 742 -14.09 -15.71 -42.39
N ARG A 743 -13.54 -14.50 -42.21
CA ARG A 743 -13.90 -13.31 -43.01
C ARG A 743 -13.25 -13.38 -44.38
N ASP A 744 -14.04 -13.14 -45.43
CA ASP A 744 -13.55 -13.10 -46.81
C ASP A 744 -12.43 -12.06 -46.99
N GLY A 745 -11.29 -12.49 -47.52
CA GLY A 745 -10.13 -11.63 -47.83
C GLY A 745 -9.07 -11.48 -46.73
N ASN A 746 -9.26 -12.12 -45.57
CA ASN A 746 -8.33 -12.07 -44.44
C ASN A 746 -7.47 -13.35 -44.29
N GLU A 747 -7.34 -14.15 -45.33
CA GLU A 747 -6.58 -15.42 -45.34
C GLU A 747 -5.08 -15.23 -44.98
N HIS A 748 -4.59 -14.00 -45.04
CA HIS A 748 -3.21 -13.60 -44.72
C HIS A 748 -3.04 -13.20 -43.23
N ILE A 749 -4.11 -13.24 -42.43
CA ILE A 749 -4.11 -12.88 -41.01
C ILE A 749 -4.33 -14.15 -40.18
N SER A 750 -3.38 -14.47 -39.31
CA SER A 750 -3.50 -15.56 -38.33
C SER A 750 -3.61 -15.00 -36.91
N TYR A 751 -4.38 -15.70 -36.08
CA TYR A 751 -4.59 -15.36 -34.68
C TYR A 751 -4.10 -16.50 -33.80
N HIS A 752 -3.10 -16.22 -32.97
CA HIS A 752 -2.48 -17.18 -32.07
C HIS A 752 -2.92 -16.89 -30.64
N ILE A 753 -3.46 -17.88 -29.94
CA ILE A 753 -3.94 -17.76 -28.56
C ILE A 753 -3.44 -18.92 -27.69
N ASN A 754 -3.33 -18.68 -26.39
CA ASN A 754 -3.24 -19.73 -25.37
C ASN A 754 -4.29 -19.46 -24.29
N VAL A 755 -4.69 -20.48 -23.52
CA VAL A 755 -5.73 -20.39 -22.49
C VAL A 755 -5.07 -20.44 -21.11
N CYS A 756 -5.35 -19.46 -20.24
CA CYS A 756 -4.77 -19.36 -18.88
C CYS A 756 -3.22 -19.35 -18.79
N LYS A 757 -2.53 -19.28 -19.92
CA LYS A 757 -1.07 -19.22 -20.03
C LYS A 757 -0.64 -18.22 -21.11
N PRO A 758 0.61 -17.74 -21.07
CA PRO A 758 1.22 -17.03 -22.19
C PRO A 758 1.34 -17.90 -23.44
N LEU A 759 1.52 -17.26 -24.59
CA LEU A 759 1.92 -17.93 -25.82
C LEU A 759 3.30 -18.57 -25.67
N TYR A 760 3.47 -19.76 -26.27
CA TYR A 760 4.73 -20.46 -26.33
C TYR A 760 5.70 -19.74 -27.27
N SER A 761 6.61 -18.94 -26.70
CA SER A 761 7.44 -17.95 -27.42
C SER A 761 8.50 -18.53 -28.36
N LEU A 762 8.73 -19.85 -28.35
CA LEU A 762 9.63 -20.55 -29.28
C LEU A 762 8.94 -20.98 -30.59
N ASP A 763 7.63 -20.77 -30.70
CA ASP A 763 6.89 -21.03 -31.92
C ASP A 763 7.32 -20.03 -33.03
N PRO A 764 7.89 -20.52 -34.15
CA PRO A 764 8.37 -19.66 -35.24
C PRO A 764 7.30 -18.77 -35.85
N GLU A 765 6.02 -19.17 -35.79
CA GLU A 765 4.92 -18.41 -36.42
C GLU A 765 4.61 -17.11 -35.69
N ILE A 766 4.97 -17.02 -34.40
CA ILE A 766 4.78 -15.84 -33.56
C ILE A 766 6.09 -15.12 -33.22
N SER A 767 7.17 -15.39 -33.96
CA SER A 767 8.50 -14.80 -33.67
C SER A 767 8.51 -13.26 -33.64
N ASN A 768 7.55 -12.65 -34.33
CA ASN A 768 7.41 -11.19 -34.43
C ASN A 768 6.47 -10.60 -33.36
N CYS A 769 5.75 -11.44 -32.61
CA CYS A 769 4.88 -11.03 -31.52
C CYS A 769 5.73 -10.54 -30.34
N LYS A 770 5.57 -9.27 -29.98
CA LYS A 770 6.33 -8.61 -28.91
C LYS A 770 5.41 -8.33 -27.73
N GLY A 771 5.94 -8.39 -26.52
CA GLY A 771 5.18 -7.97 -25.33
C GLY A 771 5.58 -8.67 -24.04
N GLY A 772 6.28 -9.80 -24.07
CA GLY A 772 6.54 -10.57 -22.84
C GLY A 772 5.49 -11.66 -22.70
N PRO A 773 4.81 -11.82 -21.55
CA PRO A 773 3.84 -12.89 -21.32
C PRO A 773 2.48 -12.61 -21.99
N ILE A 774 2.47 -12.36 -23.30
CA ILE A 774 1.24 -12.15 -24.09
C ILE A 774 0.49 -13.48 -24.27
N SER A 775 -0.84 -13.42 -24.31
CA SER A 775 -1.68 -14.63 -24.48
C SER A 775 -2.48 -14.65 -25.76
N ALA A 776 -2.49 -13.54 -26.48
CA ALA A 776 -3.05 -13.46 -27.82
C ALA A 776 -2.19 -12.57 -28.72
N CYS A 777 -1.94 -13.04 -29.94
CA CYS A 777 -1.21 -12.30 -30.96
C CYS A 777 -1.87 -12.44 -32.34
N GLN A 778 -1.92 -11.34 -33.08
CA GLN A 778 -2.25 -11.35 -34.50
C GLN A 778 -0.95 -11.31 -35.31
N THR A 779 -0.82 -12.15 -36.33
CA THR A 779 0.27 -12.10 -37.31
C THR A 779 -0.28 -11.88 -38.71
N ASN A 780 0.48 -11.17 -39.54
CA ASN A 780 0.14 -10.91 -40.94
C ASN A 780 1.25 -11.47 -41.85
N SER A 781 0.90 -12.43 -42.72
CA SER A 781 1.86 -13.08 -43.61
C SER A 781 2.38 -12.17 -44.73
N ASP A 782 1.60 -11.18 -45.14
CA ASP A 782 1.93 -10.26 -46.23
C ASP A 782 2.89 -9.15 -45.78
N SER A 783 2.65 -8.56 -44.61
CA SER A 783 3.50 -7.48 -44.06
C SER A 783 4.61 -7.97 -43.12
N GLN A 784 4.54 -9.22 -42.66
CA GLN A 784 5.35 -9.76 -41.54
C GLN A 784 5.18 -8.99 -40.23
N GLU A 785 4.14 -8.16 -40.11
CA GLU A 785 3.82 -7.46 -38.88
C GLU A 785 3.05 -8.38 -37.92
N ALA A 786 3.25 -8.14 -36.63
CA ALA A 786 2.50 -8.80 -35.59
C ALA A 786 2.04 -7.77 -34.57
N SER A 787 0.89 -8.02 -33.95
CA SER A 787 0.32 -7.14 -32.94
C SER A 787 -0.07 -7.93 -31.70
N ASN A 788 0.34 -7.43 -30.55
CA ASN A 788 -0.10 -7.92 -29.24
C ASN A 788 -1.59 -7.61 -29.06
N LEU A 789 -2.39 -8.62 -28.75
CA LEU A 789 -3.82 -8.50 -28.55
C LEU A 789 -4.25 -8.60 -27.07
N GLY A 790 -3.29 -8.77 -26.15
CA GLY A 790 -3.52 -8.77 -24.71
C GLY A 790 -2.66 -9.76 -23.95
N TYR A 791 -2.52 -9.50 -22.66
CA TYR A 791 -1.84 -10.33 -21.67
C TYR A 791 -2.85 -11.22 -20.93
N VAL A 792 -2.41 -12.40 -20.47
CA VAL A 792 -3.16 -13.17 -19.46
C VAL A 792 -3.04 -12.44 -18.13
N GLN A 793 -4.15 -11.84 -17.70
CA GLN A 793 -4.28 -11.12 -16.44
C GLN A 793 -5.63 -11.41 -15.75
N ALA A 794 -6.56 -12.09 -16.43
CA ALA A 794 -7.92 -12.27 -15.94
C ALA A 794 -8.28 -13.74 -15.81
N MET A 795 -9.05 -14.05 -14.77
CA MET A 795 -9.69 -15.34 -14.57
C MET A 795 -10.81 -15.54 -15.61
N PRO A 796 -11.14 -16.78 -15.98
CA PRO A 796 -12.32 -17.05 -16.78
C PRO A 796 -13.60 -16.72 -16.00
N GLU A 797 -14.61 -16.22 -16.71
CA GLU A 797 -15.94 -15.87 -16.20
C GLU A 797 -16.98 -16.86 -16.75
N ALA A 798 -17.93 -17.29 -15.91
CA ALA A 798 -19.06 -18.10 -16.33
C ALA A 798 -20.35 -17.26 -16.32
N ALA A 799 -21.06 -17.23 -17.45
CA ALA A 799 -22.37 -16.62 -17.56
C ALA A 799 -23.48 -17.58 -17.10
N ASP A 800 -24.64 -17.03 -16.74
CA ASP A 800 -25.80 -17.79 -16.26
C ASP A 800 -26.37 -18.77 -17.33
N ASP A 801 -26.05 -18.56 -18.60
CA ASP A 801 -26.45 -19.47 -19.70
C ASP A 801 -25.46 -20.62 -19.94
N GLY A 802 -24.43 -20.74 -19.10
CA GLY A 802 -23.38 -21.75 -19.20
C GLY A 802 -22.26 -21.42 -20.19
N THR A 803 -22.30 -20.23 -20.82
CA THR A 803 -21.19 -19.74 -21.66
C THR A 803 -20.02 -19.35 -20.77
N LEU A 804 -18.83 -19.84 -21.09
CA LEU A 804 -17.60 -19.43 -20.39
C LEU A 804 -16.87 -18.42 -21.25
N THR A 805 -16.28 -17.40 -20.65
CA THR A 805 -15.49 -16.41 -21.40
C THR A 805 -14.19 -16.10 -20.67
N ILE A 806 -13.13 -15.82 -21.41
CA ILE A 806 -11.90 -15.27 -20.85
C ILE A 806 -11.51 -14.02 -21.64
N ARG A 807 -11.01 -12.99 -20.94
CA ARG A 807 -10.67 -11.70 -21.53
C ARG A 807 -9.20 -11.37 -21.30
N TYR A 808 -8.47 -11.10 -22.38
CA TYR A 808 -7.11 -10.61 -22.34
C TYR A 808 -7.09 -9.12 -22.67
N VAL A 809 -6.40 -8.32 -21.86
CA VAL A 809 -6.37 -6.85 -21.97
C VAL A 809 -4.93 -6.35 -22.05
N GLY A 810 -4.75 -5.04 -22.29
CA GLY A 810 -3.43 -4.42 -22.33
C GLY A 810 -2.62 -4.67 -23.62
N GLY A 811 -3.27 -5.01 -24.74
CA GLY A 811 -2.59 -5.18 -26.02
C GLY A 811 -2.06 -3.86 -26.62
N ASP A 812 -1.59 -3.91 -27.88
CA ASP A 812 -1.13 -2.70 -28.59
C ASP A 812 -2.27 -1.68 -28.79
N LEU A 813 -1.94 -0.42 -29.07
CA LEU A 813 -2.94 0.60 -29.42
C LEU A 813 -3.75 0.21 -30.67
N CYS A 814 -5.04 0.54 -30.65
CA CYS A 814 -5.91 0.36 -31.81
C CYS A 814 -5.56 1.33 -32.96
N ASP A 815 -5.65 0.86 -34.20
CA ASP A 815 -5.28 1.62 -35.41
C ASP A 815 -6.29 2.71 -35.81
N THR A 816 -7.35 2.96 -35.01
CA THR A 816 -8.44 3.87 -35.37
C THR A 816 -8.11 5.33 -35.01
N GLY A 817 -7.91 6.17 -36.03
CA GLY A 817 -7.59 7.60 -35.92
C GLY A 817 -8.71 8.51 -35.38
N GLY A 818 -9.14 8.30 -34.14
CA GLY A 818 -10.02 9.22 -33.41
C GLY A 818 -9.93 9.04 -31.90
N ALA A 819 -9.60 10.12 -31.19
CA ALA A 819 -9.79 10.51 -29.78
C ALA A 819 -9.82 9.48 -28.61
N SER A 820 -9.62 8.18 -28.81
CA SER A 820 -9.49 7.19 -27.74
C SER A 820 -8.19 6.41 -27.91
N ASP A 821 -7.26 6.61 -26.99
CA ASP A 821 -6.04 5.81 -26.80
C ASP A 821 -6.39 4.39 -26.28
N ALA A 822 -7.29 3.69 -26.99
CA ALA A 822 -7.80 2.39 -26.58
C ALA A 822 -6.82 1.27 -26.96
N LEU A 823 -6.47 0.44 -25.99
CA LEU A 823 -5.63 -0.75 -26.17
C LEU A 823 -6.45 -1.92 -26.72
N LYS A 824 -5.81 -2.78 -27.53
CA LYS A 824 -6.40 -4.02 -28.04
C LYS A 824 -6.69 -4.97 -26.87
N SER A 825 -7.78 -5.73 -27.01
CA SER A 825 -8.17 -6.77 -26.07
C SER A 825 -8.76 -7.96 -26.82
N THR A 826 -8.58 -9.16 -26.29
CA THR A 826 -9.12 -10.40 -26.85
C THR A 826 -10.17 -10.96 -25.91
N ARG A 827 -11.31 -11.43 -26.43
CA ARG A 827 -12.28 -12.21 -25.68
C ARG A 827 -12.47 -13.55 -26.38
N ILE A 828 -12.29 -14.64 -25.64
CA ILE A 828 -12.54 -16.00 -26.11
C ILE A 828 -13.81 -16.48 -25.40
N ASN A 829 -14.80 -16.91 -26.17
CA ASN A 829 -16.02 -17.52 -25.64
C ASN A 829 -15.92 -19.03 -25.87
N PHE A 830 -16.16 -19.82 -24.83
CA PHE A 830 -16.18 -21.26 -24.88
C PHE A 830 -17.63 -21.75 -24.81
N GLU A 831 -17.97 -22.63 -25.75
CA GLU A 831 -19.26 -23.30 -25.79
C GLU A 831 -19.01 -24.81 -25.71
N CYS A 832 -19.71 -25.50 -24.81
CA CYS A 832 -19.59 -26.94 -24.69
C CYS A 832 -20.23 -27.60 -25.93
N SER A 833 -19.44 -28.38 -26.67
CA SER A 833 -19.90 -29.15 -27.82
C SER A 833 -19.73 -30.65 -27.54
N GLU A 834 -20.80 -31.42 -27.73
CA GLU A 834 -20.74 -32.90 -27.68
C GLU A 834 -20.05 -33.48 -28.93
N THR A 835 -19.82 -32.65 -29.95
CA THR A 835 -19.05 -33.00 -31.15
C THR A 835 -17.61 -32.47 -31.03
N PRO A 836 -16.58 -33.35 -31.15
CA PRO A 836 -15.18 -32.96 -31.06
C PRO A 836 -14.70 -32.11 -32.24
#